data_AF-A0A7Y1LB94-F1
#
_entry.id   AF-A0A7Y1LB94-F1
#
_cell.length_a   1.000
_cell.length_b   1.000
_cell.length_c   1.000
_cell.angle_alpha   90.00
_cell.angle_beta   90.00
_cell.angle_gamma   90.00
#
_symmetry.space_group_name_H-M   'P 1'
#
loop_
_entity.id
_entity.type
_entity.pdbx_description
1 polymer ?
#
loop_
_entity_poly.entity_id
_entity_poly.type
_entity_poly.pdbx_seq_one_letter_code
_entity_poly.pdbx_strand_id
1 'polypeptide(L)'
;MLLMLDAALACAAPVELTEQERLWIAQHPVLRVGVMENLVPFEYMSNGVLQGRPVQYLQYVRDATGLEFTYVPVKTRAARERMLLDGQVDLLSSHFRFRDEPPIEDLTALVYDTTVPIIVTRVDDADIFDLDQLQDKTVVIPDVEYYEQLLRKRAPRATLIKSPQALAMLNTLRDGGADAVVASEAFLMPYLYRQFQGVLEISGVVGSSMLDVNMAVRTDNAMLASIIGKALGSISPSQQNAMYEHWYRDLEVDAPTLWDIASHYLHLLILGMLALIGLCVLVYRGYRQQRQAERNEQEKTMFLAVMGHEIRSPMNAVLAAMELLWHTRLNDQQRHFAHLANSGANMLVRLLDDVLHRPDSGAKALRLTLEATDVIALVHGVVGLHRLRAGEKHLSLNVSVQTPLPSLWLDRSRLTQVFHNLLSNAIKFTDTGAVDITLRLEGLLDGKHQLQVEVRDTGIGMGEAVQASLFRPYAQASQSYKRAGGSGLGLMICRQLVDLMQGSLTLRSEPGVGTCINLYLPATLAPEAAEPTRAPAPMPLHVTDGLQLLVVEDTLANQEVLRAQISGFGCVPVIAADAAQARVRFAERAYALVLMDCDLPDQDGYSLVCELRALEQQWGRARCPIIAISALTGEQHLQRCLAAGMDGALSKPIRLGQLSDVIEQWCGVTLAAPRASLMAPTLDQAAINREMAADLGSLLRAMALCDRPSAIHVAHRLHGAALIIEWPALAQAAAHMENLLRAEEGWGNPVYVHTLQALVQHWRAASEETPLDMLAMVAPPPMTQP
;
A
#
# COMPACT_ATOMS: atom_id res chain seq x y z
N MET A 1 -10.37 -33.88 15.58
CA MET A 1 -11.65 -34.61 15.77
C MET A 1 -11.59 -35.97 15.06
N LEU A 2 -10.47 -36.70 15.21
CA LEU A 2 -10.14 -37.94 14.49
C LEU A 2 -9.26 -38.84 15.38
N LEU A 3 -9.56 -38.85 16.70
CA LEU A 3 -8.81 -39.54 17.76
C LEU A 3 -9.75 -40.31 18.72
N MET A 4 -10.99 -40.59 18.30
CA MET A 4 -12.05 -41.21 19.12
C MET A 4 -12.79 -42.29 18.31
N LEU A 5 -12.04 -43.15 17.63
CA LEU A 5 -12.53 -44.42 17.10
C LEU A 5 -11.53 -45.48 17.53
N ASP A 6 -11.34 -45.59 18.86
CA ASP A 6 -10.91 -46.86 19.43
C ASP A 6 -11.92 -47.88 18.96
N ALA A 7 -11.40 -48.85 18.22
CA ALA A 7 -12.14 -49.93 17.63
C ALA A 7 -13.07 -50.52 18.69
N ALA A 8 -14.32 -50.75 18.32
CA ALA A 8 -15.12 -51.76 18.97
C ALA A 8 -14.28 -53.05 18.97
N LEU A 9 -13.60 -53.35 20.09
CA LEU A 9 -13.18 -54.71 20.40
C LEU A 9 -14.44 -55.53 20.20
N ALA A 10 -14.40 -56.42 19.20
CA ALA A 10 -15.54 -57.24 18.85
C ALA A 10 -15.97 -57.98 20.12
N CYS A 11 -17.11 -57.58 20.69
CA CYS A 11 -17.66 -58.21 21.87
C CYS A 11 -17.66 -59.72 21.63
N ALA A 12 -16.98 -60.48 22.49
CA ALA A 12 -16.94 -61.93 22.35
C ALA A 12 -18.38 -62.45 22.29
N ALA A 13 -18.67 -63.31 21.31
CA ALA A 13 -19.98 -63.93 21.25
C ALA A 13 -20.11 -64.86 22.48
N PRO A 14 -21.25 -64.87 23.19
CA PRO A 14 -21.42 -65.79 24.31
C PRO A 14 -21.32 -67.23 23.79
N VAL A 15 -20.34 -67.97 24.30
CA VAL A 15 -20.10 -69.37 23.92
C VAL A 15 -21.09 -70.27 24.67
N GLU A 16 -21.71 -71.21 23.95
CA GLU A 16 -22.59 -72.20 24.56
C GLU A 16 -21.80 -73.26 25.35
N LEU A 17 -21.57 -72.97 26.62
CA LEU A 17 -20.90 -73.88 27.56
C LEU A 17 -21.91 -74.82 28.24
N THR A 18 -21.54 -76.11 28.33
CA THR A 18 -22.31 -77.12 29.07
C THR A 18 -22.27 -76.85 30.57
N GLU A 19 -23.19 -77.43 31.34
CA GLU A 19 -23.22 -77.28 32.80
C GLU A 19 -21.92 -77.77 33.45
N GLN A 20 -21.34 -78.87 32.93
CA GLN A 20 -20.06 -79.42 33.40
C GLN A 20 -18.89 -78.47 33.14
N GLU A 21 -18.86 -77.82 31.96
CA GLU A 21 -17.82 -76.84 31.62
C GLU A 21 -17.90 -75.60 32.51
N ARG A 22 -19.10 -75.09 32.79
CA ARG A 22 -19.29 -73.94 33.69
C ARG A 22 -18.86 -74.25 35.13
N LEU A 23 -19.20 -75.45 35.62
CA LEU A 23 -18.74 -75.92 36.93
C LEU A 23 -17.21 -76.05 36.97
N TRP A 24 -16.60 -76.54 35.89
CA TRP A 24 -15.14 -76.64 35.80
C TRP A 24 -14.45 -75.28 35.85
N ILE A 25 -14.98 -74.28 35.12
CA ILE A 25 -14.48 -72.88 35.15
C ILE A 25 -14.61 -72.30 36.56
N ALA A 26 -15.74 -72.52 37.23
CA ALA A 26 -15.94 -72.06 38.60
C ALA A 26 -14.94 -72.68 39.60
N GLN A 27 -14.46 -73.89 39.34
CA GLN A 27 -13.43 -74.57 40.14
C GLN A 27 -12.00 -74.16 39.76
N HIS A 28 -11.78 -73.74 38.51
CA HIS A 28 -10.47 -73.36 37.97
C HIS A 28 -10.52 -71.97 37.29
N PRO A 29 -10.82 -70.90 38.05
CA PRO A 29 -11.07 -69.59 37.45
C PRO A 29 -9.80 -68.92 36.91
N VAL A 30 -8.61 -69.34 37.37
CA VAL A 30 -7.32 -68.78 36.97
C VAL A 30 -6.42 -69.88 36.43
N LEU A 31 -5.91 -69.72 35.21
CA LEU A 31 -5.03 -70.68 34.55
C LEU A 31 -3.63 -70.10 34.35
N ARG A 32 -2.61 -70.96 34.48
CA ARG A 32 -1.22 -70.61 34.22
C ARG A 32 -0.91 -70.89 32.75
N VAL A 33 -0.55 -69.85 32.02
CA VAL A 33 -0.26 -69.94 30.59
C VAL A 33 1.25 -69.82 30.39
N GLY A 34 1.86 -70.86 29.83
CA GLY A 34 3.25 -70.81 29.40
C GLY A 34 3.40 -69.93 28.16
N VAL A 35 4.21 -68.88 28.25
CA VAL A 35 4.48 -67.92 27.16
C VAL A 35 5.98 -67.85 26.85
N MET A 36 6.36 -67.55 25.61
CA MET A 36 7.74 -67.27 25.24
C MET A 36 8.17 -65.89 25.74
N GLU A 37 9.37 -65.81 26.32
CA GLU A 37 9.92 -64.54 26.80
C GLU A 37 10.31 -63.60 25.65
N ASN A 38 10.79 -64.14 24.52
CA ASN A 38 11.50 -63.35 23.51
C ASN A 38 11.33 -63.84 22.05
N LEU A 39 10.12 -64.28 21.66
CA LEU A 39 9.80 -64.68 20.27
C LEU A 39 9.17 -63.50 19.50
N VAL A 40 9.93 -62.42 19.29
CA VAL A 40 9.46 -61.21 18.59
C VAL A 40 9.28 -61.49 17.07
N PRO A 41 8.19 -61.03 16.43
CA PRO A 41 7.10 -60.20 16.97
C PRO A 41 5.86 -61.02 17.39
N PHE A 42 6.00 -62.35 17.43
CA PHE A 42 4.89 -63.27 17.55
C PHE A 42 4.41 -63.42 19.00
N GLU A 43 5.31 -63.63 19.97
CA GLU A 43 4.99 -63.81 21.39
C GLU A 43 6.21 -63.43 22.23
N TYR A 44 6.10 -62.36 23.02
CA TYR A 44 7.22 -61.86 23.83
C TYR A 44 6.70 -61.07 25.03
N MET A 45 7.56 -60.90 26.04
CA MET A 45 7.26 -60.07 27.20
C MET A 45 7.86 -58.68 27.02
N SER A 46 7.02 -57.64 27.08
CA SER A 46 7.47 -56.23 27.12
C SER A 46 6.94 -55.57 28.38
N ASN A 47 7.83 -55.00 29.21
CA ASN A 47 7.49 -54.37 30.49
C ASN A 47 6.62 -55.24 31.43
N GLY A 48 6.82 -56.56 31.40
CA GLY A 48 6.05 -57.50 32.22
C GLY A 48 4.65 -57.84 31.68
N VAL A 49 4.27 -57.32 30.51
CA VAL A 49 3.02 -57.62 29.82
C VAL A 49 3.31 -58.53 28.62
N LEU A 50 2.46 -59.54 28.42
CA LEU A 50 2.49 -60.37 27.24
C LEU A 50 2.12 -59.54 26.01
N GLN A 51 2.97 -59.58 24.99
CA GLN A 51 2.76 -58.92 23.71
C GLN A 51 2.80 -59.96 22.58
N GLY A 52 2.20 -59.58 21.46
CA GLY A 52 2.17 -60.38 20.24
C GLY A 52 0.81 -61.02 19.97
N ARG A 53 0.82 -61.98 19.04
CA ARG A 53 -0.37 -62.50 18.39
C ARG A 53 -1.31 -63.29 19.32
N PRO A 54 -0.83 -64.14 20.25
CA PRO A 54 -1.69 -64.91 21.15
C PRO A 54 -2.53 -64.05 22.12
N VAL A 55 -2.13 -62.79 22.37
CA VAL A 55 -2.80 -61.90 23.33
C VAL A 55 -4.27 -61.71 22.98
N GLN A 56 -4.58 -61.42 21.72
CA GLN A 56 -5.94 -61.17 21.25
C GLN A 56 -6.83 -62.42 21.38
N TYR A 57 -6.26 -63.60 21.12
CA TYR A 57 -6.98 -64.87 21.27
C TYR A 57 -7.23 -65.21 22.73
N LEU A 58 -6.25 -65.02 23.62
CA LEU A 58 -6.42 -65.23 25.06
C LEU A 58 -7.41 -64.23 25.68
N GLN A 59 -7.38 -62.97 25.24
CA GLN A 59 -8.38 -61.97 25.63
C GLN A 59 -9.78 -62.38 25.18
N TYR A 60 -9.93 -62.82 23.92
CA TYR A 60 -11.22 -63.31 23.42
C TYR A 60 -11.72 -64.52 24.24
N VAL A 61 -10.84 -65.48 24.53
CA VAL A 61 -11.19 -66.65 25.35
C VAL A 61 -11.61 -66.21 26.76
N ARG A 62 -10.90 -65.28 27.40
CA ARG A 62 -11.29 -64.73 28.69
C ARG A 62 -12.68 -64.10 28.62
N ASP A 63 -12.90 -63.24 27.64
CA ASP A 63 -14.16 -62.50 27.51
C ASP A 63 -15.34 -63.44 27.18
N ALA A 64 -15.08 -64.53 26.45
CA ALA A 64 -16.08 -65.53 26.07
C ALA A 64 -16.42 -66.52 27.20
N THR A 65 -15.45 -66.86 28.07
CA THR A 65 -15.57 -67.96 29.04
C THR A 65 -15.55 -67.52 30.50
N GLY A 66 -14.99 -66.34 30.80
CA GLY A 66 -14.74 -65.85 32.16
C GLY A 66 -13.46 -66.40 32.81
N LEU A 67 -12.62 -67.14 32.08
CA LEU A 67 -11.32 -67.63 32.57
C LEU A 67 -10.30 -66.50 32.64
N GLU A 68 -9.58 -66.40 33.76
CA GLU A 68 -8.46 -65.48 33.91
C GLU A 68 -7.12 -66.19 33.65
N PHE A 69 -6.14 -65.44 33.14
CA PHE A 69 -4.84 -65.98 32.74
C PHE A 69 -3.69 -65.32 33.48
N THR A 70 -2.77 -66.14 33.96
CA THR A 70 -1.48 -65.72 34.52
C THR A 70 -0.36 -66.22 33.64
N TYR A 71 0.56 -65.34 33.25
CA TYR A 71 1.60 -65.66 32.27
C TYR A 71 2.89 -66.12 32.95
N VAL A 72 3.40 -67.28 32.53
CA VAL A 72 4.67 -67.85 32.99
C VAL A 72 5.67 -67.78 31.83
N PRO A 73 6.58 -66.79 31.82
CA PRO A 73 7.52 -66.60 30.73
C PRO A 73 8.63 -67.65 30.75
N VAL A 74 8.93 -68.22 29.59
CA VAL A 74 9.95 -69.26 29.40
C VAL A 74 10.82 -68.94 28.19
N LYS A 75 12.12 -69.22 28.29
CA LYS A 75 13.11 -68.90 27.26
C LYS A 75 13.09 -69.83 26.05
N THR A 76 12.79 -71.12 26.26
CA THR A 76 12.89 -72.14 25.23
C THR A 76 11.58 -72.92 25.09
N ARG A 77 11.27 -73.32 23.86
CA ARG A 77 10.06 -74.09 23.53
C ARG A 77 10.02 -75.42 24.28
N ALA A 78 11.12 -76.16 24.25
CA ALA A 78 11.24 -77.46 24.92
C ALA A 78 11.04 -77.37 26.45
N ALA A 79 11.57 -76.33 27.10
CA ALA A 79 11.35 -76.14 28.54
C ALA A 79 9.87 -75.86 28.84
N ARG A 80 9.22 -75.05 28.01
CA ARG A 80 7.81 -74.69 28.17
C ARG A 80 6.86 -75.87 27.96
N GLU A 81 7.12 -76.70 26.95
CA GLU A 81 6.38 -77.95 26.71
C GLU A 81 6.53 -78.92 27.89
N ARG A 82 7.75 -79.05 28.42
CA ARG A 82 7.99 -79.86 29.61
C ARG A 82 7.24 -79.33 30.84
N MET A 83 7.19 -78.01 31.04
CA MET A 83 6.40 -77.40 32.11
C MET A 83 4.90 -77.69 31.97
N LEU A 84 4.37 -77.78 30.75
CA LEU A 84 2.99 -78.19 30.52
C LEU A 84 2.80 -79.66 30.92
N LEU A 85 3.66 -80.56 30.44
CA LEU A 85 3.58 -81.99 30.75
C LEU A 85 3.73 -82.29 32.25
N ASP A 86 4.62 -81.55 32.93
CA ASP A 86 4.86 -81.65 34.37
C ASP A 86 3.74 -80.96 35.21
N GLY A 87 2.75 -80.33 34.57
CA GLY A 87 1.61 -79.66 35.25
C GLY A 87 1.97 -78.34 35.93
N GLN A 88 3.11 -77.74 35.58
CA GLN A 88 3.54 -76.43 36.09
C GLN A 88 2.80 -75.26 35.40
N VAL A 89 2.35 -75.48 34.18
CA VAL A 89 1.42 -74.62 33.45
C VAL A 89 0.24 -75.45 32.95
N ASP A 90 -0.90 -74.81 32.73
CA ASP A 90 -2.17 -75.45 32.38
C ASP A 90 -2.45 -75.35 30.87
N LEU A 91 -1.88 -74.34 30.21
CA LEU A 91 -2.07 -74.00 28.80
C LEU A 91 -0.77 -73.44 28.19
N LEU A 92 -0.49 -73.71 26.93
CA LEU A 92 0.47 -72.96 26.13
C LEU A 92 -0.26 -72.00 25.20
N SER A 93 0.16 -70.75 25.20
CA SER A 93 -0.41 -69.68 24.38
C SER A 93 -0.12 -69.86 22.89
N SER A 94 1.02 -70.46 22.54
CA SER A 94 1.39 -70.76 21.15
C SER A 94 2.23 -72.03 21.08
N HIS A 95 1.96 -72.89 20.12
CA HIS A 95 2.73 -74.09 19.81
C HIS A 95 2.66 -74.31 18.30
N PHE A 96 3.80 -74.06 17.65
CA PHE A 96 3.95 -74.14 16.19
C PHE A 96 4.17 -75.59 15.80
N ARG A 97 3.29 -76.12 14.95
CA ARG A 97 3.40 -77.49 14.48
C ARG A 97 3.08 -77.55 13.00
N PHE A 98 3.91 -78.24 12.24
CA PHE A 98 3.60 -78.49 10.84
C PHE A 98 2.48 -79.51 10.75
N ARG A 99 1.54 -79.31 9.83
CA ARG A 99 0.36 -80.18 9.72
C ARG A 99 0.73 -81.63 9.36
N ASP A 100 1.87 -81.82 8.69
CA ASP A 100 2.45 -83.11 8.32
C ASP A 100 3.32 -83.75 9.42
N GLU A 101 3.53 -83.07 10.55
CA GLU A 101 4.24 -83.63 11.70
C GLU A 101 3.35 -84.67 12.42
N PRO A 102 3.89 -85.77 12.97
CA PRO A 102 3.09 -86.67 13.81
C PRO A 102 2.48 -85.92 15.02
N PRO A 103 1.29 -86.34 15.50
CA PRO A 103 0.70 -85.76 16.71
C PRO A 103 1.53 -86.12 17.95
N ILE A 104 1.58 -85.21 18.91
CA ILE A 104 2.19 -85.47 20.22
C ILE A 104 1.12 -86.13 21.09
N GLU A 105 1.32 -87.38 21.51
CA GLU A 105 0.29 -88.19 22.18
C GLU A 105 -0.26 -87.54 23.46
N ASP A 106 0.60 -86.86 24.22
CA ASP A 106 0.25 -86.25 25.50
C ASP A 106 -0.34 -84.83 25.41
N LEU A 107 -0.42 -84.24 24.21
CA LEU A 107 -0.91 -82.87 24.01
C LEU A 107 -2.10 -82.81 23.05
N THR A 108 -3.11 -82.02 23.44
CA THR A 108 -4.20 -81.61 22.55
C THR A 108 -3.92 -80.22 22.00
N ALA A 109 -3.76 -80.13 20.69
CA ALA A 109 -3.52 -78.89 19.96
C ALA A 109 -4.83 -78.28 19.45
N LEU A 110 -5.02 -76.99 19.72
CA LEU A 110 -6.19 -76.20 19.34
C LEU A 110 -5.75 -75.08 18.39
N VAL A 111 -5.99 -75.27 17.09
CA VAL A 111 -5.59 -74.34 16.04
C VAL A 111 -6.39 -73.04 16.18
N TYR A 112 -5.70 -71.90 16.25
CA TYR A 112 -6.34 -70.58 16.16
C TYR A 112 -5.84 -69.76 14.98
N ASP A 113 -4.77 -70.20 14.33
CA ASP A 113 -4.19 -69.57 13.16
C ASP A 113 -3.37 -70.56 12.32
N THR A 114 -3.27 -70.30 11.02
CA THR A 114 -2.48 -71.10 10.07
C THR A 114 -1.64 -70.15 9.22
N THR A 115 -0.35 -70.46 9.06
CA THR A 115 0.60 -69.70 8.25
C THR A 115 1.38 -70.63 7.32
N VAL A 116 2.09 -70.06 6.35
CA VAL A 116 2.91 -70.80 5.38
C VAL A 116 4.38 -70.38 5.50
N PRO A 117 5.33 -71.29 5.28
CA PRO A 117 6.72 -70.91 5.07
C PRO A 117 6.90 -70.21 3.73
N ILE A 118 7.68 -69.14 3.74
CA ILE A 118 8.07 -68.38 2.56
C ILE A 118 9.59 -68.42 2.39
N ILE A 119 10.03 -68.23 1.15
CA ILE A 119 11.43 -68.08 0.75
C ILE A 119 11.66 -66.61 0.45
N VAL A 120 12.67 -66.02 1.09
CA VAL A 120 13.06 -64.62 0.91
C VAL A 120 14.48 -64.56 0.37
N THR A 121 14.72 -63.74 -0.65
CA THR A 121 16.06 -63.45 -1.22
C THR A 121 16.28 -61.93 -1.29
N ARG A 122 17.44 -61.51 -1.82
CA ARG A 122 17.69 -60.11 -2.21
C ARG A 122 17.09 -59.85 -3.60
N VAL A 123 16.59 -58.64 -3.85
CA VAL A 123 15.90 -58.24 -5.10
C VAL A 123 16.73 -58.47 -6.37
N ASP A 124 18.06 -58.45 -6.28
CA ASP A 124 18.96 -58.61 -7.44
C ASP A 124 19.53 -60.04 -7.59
N ASP A 125 19.16 -60.99 -6.73
CA ASP A 125 19.68 -62.36 -6.78
C ASP A 125 18.76 -63.31 -7.58
N ALA A 126 19.38 -64.27 -8.27
CA ALA A 126 18.68 -65.26 -9.09
C ALA A 126 17.51 -65.92 -8.35
N ASP A 127 16.34 -65.90 -9.00
CA ASP A 127 15.06 -66.23 -8.38
C ASP A 127 14.98 -67.67 -7.82
N ILE A 128 15.00 -67.78 -6.49
CA ILE A 128 14.77 -69.03 -5.75
C ILE A 128 13.29 -69.09 -5.38
N PHE A 129 12.51 -69.85 -6.14
CA PHE A 129 11.06 -70.01 -5.95
C PHE A 129 10.70 -71.23 -5.11
N ASP A 130 11.53 -72.28 -5.17
CA ASP A 130 11.24 -73.59 -4.59
C ASP A 130 12.36 -74.10 -3.68
N LEU A 131 12.01 -74.98 -2.74
CA LEU A 131 12.99 -75.59 -1.84
C LEU A 131 14.07 -76.40 -2.58
N ASP A 132 13.73 -77.00 -3.72
CA ASP A 132 14.66 -77.82 -4.50
C ASP A 132 15.78 -76.98 -5.16
N GLN A 133 15.59 -75.66 -5.28
CA GLN A 133 16.58 -74.71 -5.82
C GLN A 133 17.58 -74.22 -4.76
N LEU A 134 17.40 -74.62 -3.50
CA LEU A 134 18.30 -74.29 -2.38
C LEU A 134 19.54 -75.19 -2.31
N GLN A 135 19.75 -76.08 -3.28
CA GLN A 135 20.91 -76.97 -3.31
C GLN A 135 22.21 -76.16 -3.39
N ASP A 136 23.18 -76.52 -2.57
CA ASP A 136 24.49 -75.86 -2.49
C ASP A 136 24.41 -74.35 -2.09
N LYS A 137 23.25 -73.89 -1.61
CA LYS A 137 23.01 -72.53 -1.11
C LYS A 137 23.14 -72.45 0.40
N THR A 138 23.44 -71.25 0.89
CA THR A 138 23.42 -70.91 2.32
C THR A 138 22.04 -70.40 2.70
N VAL A 139 21.35 -71.10 3.58
CA VAL A 139 19.96 -70.82 3.93
C VAL A 139 19.84 -70.56 5.42
N VAL A 140 19.25 -69.43 5.80
CA VAL A 140 18.94 -69.14 7.20
C VAL A 140 17.52 -69.63 7.53
N ILE A 141 17.39 -70.38 8.61
CA ILE A 141 16.12 -70.92 9.09
C ILE A 141 15.90 -70.64 10.57
N PRO A 142 14.63 -70.66 11.04
CA PRO A 142 14.34 -70.63 12.47
C PRO A 142 14.98 -71.82 13.19
N ASP A 143 15.31 -71.65 14.47
CA ASP A 143 15.76 -72.75 15.34
C ASP A 143 14.58 -73.68 15.72
N VAL A 144 14.10 -74.42 14.72
CA VAL A 144 12.96 -75.33 14.81
C VAL A 144 13.33 -76.59 14.04
N GLU A 145 13.36 -77.72 14.74
CA GLU A 145 13.86 -79.00 14.23
C GLU A 145 13.18 -79.43 12.91
N TYR A 146 11.88 -79.19 12.78
CA TYR A 146 11.15 -79.57 11.58
C TYR A 146 11.56 -78.76 10.33
N TYR A 147 11.97 -77.49 10.46
CA TYR A 147 12.50 -76.72 9.33
C TYR A 147 13.79 -77.33 8.80
N GLU A 148 14.66 -77.81 9.71
CA GLU A 148 15.86 -78.54 9.31
C GLU A 148 15.49 -79.86 8.63
N GLN A 149 14.58 -80.66 9.21
CA GLN A 149 14.16 -81.93 8.59
C GLN A 149 13.56 -81.73 7.20
N LEU A 150 12.70 -80.72 7.02
CA LEU A 150 12.09 -80.36 5.74
C LEU A 150 13.16 -80.02 4.69
N LEU A 151 14.13 -79.16 5.04
CA LEU A 151 15.22 -78.79 4.15
C LEU A 151 16.21 -79.91 3.91
N ARG A 152 16.52 -80.75 4.89
CA ARG A 152 17.38 -81.92 4.69
C ARG A 152 16.75 -82.94 3.74
N LYS A 153 15.42 -83.04 3.72
CA LYS A 153 14.68 -83.92 2.80
C LYS A 153 14.64 -83.40 1.36
N ARG A 154 14.51 -82.08 1.16
CA ARG A 154 14.34 -81.46 -0.17
C ARG A 154 15.65 -80.89 -0.76
N ALA A 155 16.47 -80.28 0.09
CA ALA A 155 17.75 -79.65 -0.24
C ALA A 155 18.89 -80.16 0.67
N PRO A 156 19.26 -81.45 0.62
CA PRO A 156 20.27 -82.04 1.52
C PRO A 156 21.65 -81.39 1.45
N ARG A 157 22.00 -80.78 0.31
CA ARG A 157 23.30 -80.10 0.09
C ARG A 157 23.30 -78.63 0.51
N ALA A 158 22.19 -78.08 1.00
CA ALA A 158 22.14 -76.72 1.51
C ALA A 158 22.95 -76.59 2.81
N THR A 159 23.62 -75.45 2.97
CA THR A 159 24.28 -75.06 4.23
C THR A 159 23.26 -74.31 5.08
N LEU A 160 22.88 -74.86 6.23
CA LEU A 160 21.83 -74.30 7.08
C LEU A 160 22.42 -73.48 8.23
N ILE A 161 21.94 -72.24 8.38
CA ILE A 161 22.25 -71.36 9.52
C ILE A 161 20.98 -71.23 10.35
N LYS A 162 21.01 -71.66 11.62
CA LYS A 162 19.87 -71.53 12.53
C LYS A 162 19.93 -70.19 13.26
N SER A 163 18.80 -69.48 13.31
CA SER A 163 18.67 -68.27 14.12
C SER A 163 17.28 -68.19 14.75
N PRO A 164 17.16 -67.86 16.06
CA PRO A 164 15.87 -67.75 16.73
C PRO A 164 15.15 -66.41 16.48
N GLN A 165 15.82 -65.42 15.88
CA GLN A 165 15.29 -64.05 15.71
C GLN A 165 15.09 -63.69 14.24
N ALA A 166 13.86 -63.30 13.86
CA ALA A 166 13.50 -62.92 12.49
C ALA A 166 14.42 -61.83 11.93
N LEU A 167 14.66 -60.76 12.70
CA LEU A 167 15.47 -59.63 12.25
C LEU A 167 16.94 -60.04 11.99
N ALA A 168 17.51 -60.91 12.83
CA ALA A 168 18.86 -61.43 12.61
C ALA A 168 18.95 -62.28 11.33
N MET A 169 17.91 -63.05 11.01
CA MET A 169 17.83 -63.82 9.77
C MET A 169 17.81 -62.90 8.55
N LEU A 170 16.95 -61.89 8.55
CA LEU A 170 16.82 -60.94 7.44
C LEU A 170 18.06 -60.04 7.28
N ASN A 171 18.68 -59.61 8.38
CA ASN A 171 19.96 -58.87 8.32
C ASN A 171 21.08 -59.73 7.73
N THR A 172 21.19 -61.00 8.13
CA THR A 172 22.20 -61.92 7.55
C THR A 172 22.02 -62.07 6.04
N LEU A 173 20.77 -62.13 5.57
CA LEU A 173 20.46 -62.15 4.14
C LEU A 173 20.79 -60.83 3.45
N ARG A 174 20.40 -59.69 4.01
CA ARG A 174 20.73 -58.36 3.47
C ARG A 174 22.25 -58.17 3.31
N ASP A 175 23.00 -58.58 4.33
CA ASP A 175 24.45 -58.36 4.42
C ASP A 175 25.28 -59.35 3.59
N GLY A 176 24.63 -60.22 2.80
CA GLY A 176 25.31 -61.19 1.93
C GLY A 176 25.78 -62.46 2.64
N GLY A 177 25.45 -62.65 3.91
CA GLY A 177 25.86 -63.82 4.71
C GLY A 177 25.06 -65.10 4.41
N ALA A 178 23.98 -65.00 3.65
CA ALA A 178 23.18 -66.13 3.17
C ALA A 178 22.59 -65.84 1.79
N ASP A 179 22.19 -66.88 1.06
CA ASP A 179 21.52 -66.79 -0.24
C ASP A 179 20.00 -66.68 -0.10
N ALA A 180 19.41 -67.30 0.92
CA ALA A 180 17.97 -67.26 1.17
C ALA A 180 17.63 -67.36 2.66
N VAL A 181 16.43 -66.89 3.02
CA VAL A 181 15.80 -67.14 4.32
C VAL A 181 14.53 -67.95 4.10
N VAL A 182 14.35 -69.04 4.84
CA VAL A 182 13.12 -69.86 4.80
C VAL A 182 12.50 -69.89 6.19
N ALA A 183 11.40 -69.17 6.37
CA ALA A 183 10.67 -69.12 7.63
C ALA A 183 9.17 -68.83 7.41
N SER A 184 8.38 -68.90 8.48
CA SER A 184 6.96 -68.59 8.42
C SER A 184 6.73 -67.13 7.99
N GLU A 185 5.77 -66.93 7.09
CA GLU A 185 5.28 -65.62 6.67
C GLU A 185 4.94 -64.74 7.88
N ALA A 186 4.18 -65.27 8.84
CA ALA A 186 3.79 -64.54 10.05
C ALA A 186 4.99 -64.05 10.88
N PHE A 187 6.15 -64.68 10.73
CA PHE A 187 7.37 -64.32 11.46
C PHE A 187 8.20 -63.24 10.74
N LEU A 188 8.19 -63.22 9.40
CA LEU A 188 9.03 -62.32 8.60
C LEU A 188 8.31 -61.06 8.11
N MET A 189 7.01 -61.17 7.80
CA MET A 189 6.25 -60.11 7.13
C MET A 189 6.31 -58.74 7.80
N PRO A 190 6.23 -58.62 9.14
CA PRO A 190 6.28 -57.30 9.78
C PRO A 190 7.57 -56.53 9.53
N TYR A 191 8.68 -57.24 9.27
CA TYR A 191 9.98 -56.63 8.96
C TYR A 191 10.17 -56.41 7.47
N LEU A 192 9.75 -57.36 6.63
CA LEU A 192 9.92 -57.27 5.18
C LEU A 192 9.29 -56.01 4.58
N TYR A 193 8.04 -55.71 4.96
CA TYR A 193 7.33 -54.53 4.43
C TYR A 193 7.83 -53.20 4.98
N ARG A 194 8.32 -53.15 6.23
CA ARG A 194 8.69 -51.88 6.90
C ARG A 194 10.17 -51.54 6.79
N GLN A 195 11.07 -52.53 6.88
CA GLN A 195 12.52 -52.30 7.02
C GLN A 195 13.34 -52.73 5.79
N PHE A 196 12.83 -53.66 4.97
CA PHE A 196 13.59 -54.24 3.86
C PHE A 196 12.95 -54.01 2.49
N GLN A 197 12.02 -53.04 2.39
CA GLN A 197 11.33 -52.72 1.14
C GLN A 197 12.33 -52.31 0.05
N GLY A 198 12.28 -53.00 -1.09
CA GLY A 198 13.18 -52.75 -2.23
C GLY A 198 14.60 -53.30 -2.07
N VAL A 199 14.88 -54.03 -0.97
CA VAL A 199 16.17 -54.68 -0.72
C VAL A 199 16.03 -56.20 -0.66
N LEU A 200 15.01 -56.69 0.05
CA LEU A 200 14.65 -58.10 0.11
C LEU A 200 13.26 -58.31 -0.50
N GLU A 201 13.03 -59.50 -1.06
CA GLU A 201 11.75 -59.86 -1.65
C GLU A 201 11.34 -61.29 -1.29
N ILE A 202 10.03 -61.56 -1.41
CA ILE A 202 9.48 -62.90 -1.26
C ILE A 202 9.56 -63.60 -2.62
N SER A 203 10.58 -64.42 -2.79
CA SER A 203 10.81 -65.13 -4.05
C SER A 203 10.00 -66.41 -4.16
N GLY A 204 9.54 -67.02 -3.06
CA GLY A 204 8.81 -68.28 -3.12
C GLY A 204 7.88 -68.54 -1.93
N VAL A 205 6.89 -69.41 -2.13
CA VAL A 205 5.97 -69.87 -1.06
C VAL A 205 5.99 -71.39 -1.00
N VAL A 206 6.29 -71.95 0.16
CA VAL A 206 6.32 -73.40 0.39
C VAL A 206 4.91 -73.90 0.74
N GLY A 207 4.00 -73.83 -0.23
CA GLY A 207 2.58 -74.15 -0.03
C GLY A 207 2.28 -75.62 0.31
N SER A 208 3.26 -76.51 0.17
CA SER A 208 3.11 -77.94 0.50
C SER A 208 3.21 -78.26 1.99
N SER A 209 3.56 -77.29 2.84
CA SER A 209 3.69 -77.51 4.29
C SER A 209 3.08 -76.32 5.05
N MET A 210 1.85 -76.49 5.54
CA MET A 210 1.19 -75.50 6.40
C MET A 210 1.72 -75.61 7.83
N LEU A 211 1.95 -74.46 8.45
CA LEU A 211 2.35 -74.34 9.84
C LEU A 211 1.14 -73.87 10.65
N ASP A 212 0.58 -74.77 11.46
CA ASP A 212 -0.50 -74.43 12.36
C ASP A 212 0.06 -73.83 13.65
N VAL A 213 -0.58 -72.76 14.08
CA VAL A 213 -0.31 -72.11 15.35
C VAL A 213 -1.42 -72.49 16.32
N ASN A 214 -1.02 -73.20 17.36
CA ASN A 214 -1.95 -73.86 18.27
C ASN A 214 -1.83 -73.29 19.68
N MET A 215 -2.95 -73.24 20.39
CA MET A 215 -2.90 -73.38 21.84
C MET A 215 -2.74 -74.85 22.18
N ALA A 216 -1.98 -75.19 23.21
CA ALA A 216 -1.76 -76.58 23.60
C ALA A 216 -2.11 -76.82 25.07
N VAL A 217 -2.85 -77.89 25.32
CA VAL A 217 -3.18 -78.39 26.66
C VAL A 217 -2.80 -79.85 26.76
N ARG A 218 -2.68 -80.37 27.98
CA ARG A 218 -2.44 -81.80 28.18
C ARG A 218 -3.69 -82.61 27.76
N THR A 219 -3.49 -83.75 27.12
CA THR A 219 -4.57 -84.62 26.62
C THR A 219 -5.48 -85.14 27.74
N ASP A 220 -4.98 -85.26 28.97
CA ASP A 220 -5.77 -85.65 30.14
C ASP A 220 -6.71 -84.53 30.64
N ASN A 221 -6.53 -83.28 30.20
CA ASN A 221 -7.42 -82.16 30.49
C ASN A 221 -8.38 -81.88 29.34
N ALA A 222 -9.18 -82.89 28.97
CA ALA A 222 -10.17 -82.79 27.90
C ALA A 222 -11.22 -81.69 28.13
N MET A 223 -11.51 -81.34 29.39
CA MET A 223 -12.48 -80.30 29.73
C MET A 223 -11.94 -78.91 29.33
N LEU A 224 -10.70 -78.59 29.70
CA LEU A 224 -10.07 -77.34 29.28
C LEU A 224 -9.93 -77.29 27.75
N ALA A 225 -9.53 -78.41 27.12
CA ALA A 225 -9.45 -78.50 25.66
C ALA A 225 -10.78 -78.16 24.98
N SER A 226 -11.89 -78.68 25.53
CA SER A 226 -13.23 -78.43 25.00
C SER A 226 -13.65 -76.96 25.16
N ILE A 227 -13.42 -76.37 26.35
CA ILE A 227 -13.76 -74.96 26.63
C ILE A 227 -13.02 -74.02 25.69
N ILE A 228 -11.70 -74.16 25.60
CA ILE A 228 -10.86 -73.31 24.73
C ILE A 228 -11.22 -73.56 23.26
N GLY A 229 -11.44 -74.82 22.86
CA GLY A 229 -11.84 -75.18 21.50
C GLY A 229 -13.16 -74.56 21.06
N LYS A 230 -14.17 -74.53 21.94
CA LYS A 230 -15.45 -73.85 21.68
C LYS A 230 -15.29 -72.34 21.56
N ALA A 231 -14.47 -71.73 22.42
CA ALA A 231 -14.20 -70.31 22.37
C ALA A 231 -13.49 -69.93 21.06
N LEU A 232 -12.40 -70.61 20.70
CA LEU A 232 -11.70 -70.37 19.44
C LEU A 232 -12.59 -70.64 18.22
N GLY A 233 -13.40 -71.70 18.25
CA GLY A 233 -14.34 -72.04 17.18
C GLY A 233 -15.50 -71.05 17.00
N SER A 234 -15.76 -70.19 17.98
CA SER A 234 -16.79 -69.14 17.90
C SER A 234 -16.31 -67.84 17.23
N ILE A 235 -15.00 -67.72 16.98
CA ILE A 235 -14.41 -66.55 16.32
C ILE A 235 -14.82 -66.55 14.85
N SER A 236 -15.46 -65.48 14.39
CA SER A 236 -15.82 -65.33 12.98
C SER A 236 -14.61 -64.94 12.12
N PRO A 237 -14.63 -65.21 10.79
CA PRO A 237 -13.53 -64.79 9.91
C PRO A 237 -13.26 -63.27 9.92
N SER A 238 -14.30 -62.43 10.10
CA SER A 238 -14.13 -60.98 10.19
C SER A 238 -13.49 -60.56 11.52
N GLN A 239 -13.81 -61.23 12.63
CA GLN A 239 -13.16 -61.03 13.92
C GLN A 239 -11.69 -61.46 13.86
N GLN A 240 -11.41 -62.62 13.26
CA GLN A 240 -10.04 -63.11 13.07
C GLN A 240 -9.20 -62.13 12.23
N ASN A 241 -9.75 -61.57 11.15
CA ASN A 241 -9.06 -60.55 10.36
C ASN A 241 -8.83 -59.24 11.13
N ALA A 242 -9.80 -58.80 11.93
CA ALA A 242 -9.65 -57.62 12.78
C ALA A 242 -8.56 -57.80 13.85
N MET A 243 -8.47 -58.99 14.46
CA MET A 243 -7.40 -59.35 15.40
C MET A 243 -6.02 -59.32 14.72
N TYR A 244 -5.94 -59.78 13.46
CA TYR A 244 -4.70 -59.73 12.67
C TYR A 244 -4.25 -58.29 12.37
N GLU A 245 -5.16 -57.44 11.87
CA GLU A 245 -4.87 -56.03 11.56
C GLU A 245 -4.47 -55.23 12.81
N HIS A 246 -5.11 -55.51 13.95
CA HIS A 246 -4.79 -54.87 15.21
C HIS A 246 -3.39 -55.27 15.70
N TRP A 247 -3.05 -56.57 15.67
CA TRP A 247 -1.69 -57.04 15.97
C TRP A 247 -0.64 -56.40 15.05
N TYR A 248 -0.92 -56.29 13.75
CA TYR A 248 0.00 -55.67 12.79
C TYR A 248 0.20 -54.17 13.03
N ARG A 249 -0.81 -53.46 13.55
CA ARG A 249 -0.73 -52.05 13.92
C ARG A 249 0.08 -51.83 15.20
N ASP A 250 -0.17 -52.66 16.20
CA ASP A 250 0.46 -52.58 17.54
C ASP A 250 1.90 -53.09 17.56
N LEU A 251 2.33 -53.72 16.47
CA LEU A 251 3.73 -54.02 16.18
C LEU A 251 4.53 -52.70 16.11
N GLU A 252 5.05 -52.28 17.27
CA GLU A 252 6.06 -51.24 17.47
C GLU A 252 7.41 -51.70 16.89
N VAL A 253 7.47 -51.88 15.57
CA VAL A 253 8.73 -51.99 14.84
C VAL A 253 9.13 -50.56 14.50
N ASP A 254 10.07 -50.02 15.28
CA ASP A 254 10.72 -48.70 15.23
C ASP A 254 10.03 -47.64 14.35
N ALA A 255 9.41 -46.63 14.99
CA ALA A 255 8.88 -45.46 14.28
C ALA A 255 10.00 -44.81 13.43
N PRO A 256 9.71 -44.39 12.18
CA PRO A 256 10.73 -43.79 11.32
C PRO A 256 11.33 -42.57 12.02
N THR A 257 12.66 -42.51 12.07
CA THR A 257 13.33 -41.37 12.71
C THR A 257 13.08 -40.10 11.89
N LEU A 258 13.18 -38.93 12.52
CA LEU A 258 13.12 -37.65 11.79
C LEU A 258 14.16 -37.59 10.65
N TRP A 259 15.25 -38.33 10.79
CA TRP A 259 16.31 -38.42 9.78
C TRP A 259 15.89 -39.27 8.58
N ASP A 260 15.17 -40.38 8.79
CA ASP A 260 14.61 -41.21 7.72
C ASP A 260 13.56 -40.43 6.92
N ILE A 261 12.72 -39.66 7.61
CA ILE A 261 11.73 -38.79 6.96
C ILE A 261 12.43 -37.69 6.15
N ALA A 262 13.43 -37.03 6.75
CA ALA A 262 14.15 -35.94 6.09
C ALA A 262 14.95 -36.42 4.87
N SER A 263 15.61 -37.57 4.95
CA SER A 263 16.37 -38.14 3.83
C SER A 263 15.46 -38.59 2.69
N HIS A 264 14.31 -39.22 3.00
CA HIS A 264 13.33 -39.61 1.99
C HIS A 264 12.75 -38.40 1.25
N TYR A 265 12.41 -37.31 1.96
CA TYR A 265 11.79 -36.11 1.38
C TYR A 265 12.77 -34.99 1.02
N LEU A 266 14.08 -35.24 1.06
CA LEU A 266 15.12 -34.22 0.83
C LEU A 266 14.93 -33.48 -0.51
N HIS A 267 14.60 -34.21 -1.57
CA HIS A 267 14.39 -33.66 -2.90
C HIS A 267 13.17 -32.74 -2.97
N LEU A 268 12.08 -33.07 -2.27
CA LEU A 268 10.89 -32.20 -2.15
C LEU A 268 11.21 -30.93 -1.36
N LEU A 269 11.98 -31.04 -0.28
CA LEU A 269 12.39 -29.89 0.53
C LEU A 269 13.26 -28.92 -0.27
N ILE A 270 14.19 -29.44 -1.08
CA ILE A 270 15.03 -28.62 -1.98
C ILE A 270 14.18 -27.90 -3.01
N LEU A 271 13.25 -28.60 -3.68
CA LEU A 271 12.33 -28.00 -4.65
C LEU A 271 11.44 -26.92 -4.01
N GLY A 272 10.92 -27.18 -2.81
CA GLY A 272 10.14 -26.21 -2.03
C GLY A 272 10.95 -24.97 -1.67
N MET A 273 12.21 -25.13 -1.25
CA MET A 273 13.10 -24.01 -0.94
C MET A 273 13.42 -23.18 -2.18
N LEU A 274 13.70 -23.82 -3.32
CA LEU A 274 13.96 -23.12 -4.59
C LEU A 274 12.72 -22.34 -5.06
N ALA A 275 11.53 -22.92 -4.94
CA ALA A 275 10.27 -22.24 -5.25
C ALA A 275 10.04 -21.03 -4.34
N LEU A 276 10.31 -21.17 -3.03
CA LEU A 276 10.20 -20.07 -2.08
C LEU A 276 11.19 -18.93 -2.38
N ILE A 277 12.44 -19.26 -2.67
CA ILE A 277 13.46 -18.28 -3.08
C ILE A 277 13.03 -17.57 -4.37
N GLY A 278 12.54 -18.33 -5.36
CA GLY A 278 12.00 -17.77 -6.61
C GLY A 278 10.85 -16.79 -6.37
N LEU A 279 9.91 -17.15 -5.49
CA LEU A 279 8.79 -16.29 -5.09
C LEU A 279 9.29 -15.01 -4.41
N CYS A 280 10.21 -15.13 -3.45
CA CYS A 280 10.82 -13.98 -2.78
C CYS A 280 11.53 -13.05 -3.77
N VAL A 281 12.25 -13.60 -4.76
CA VAL A 281 12.92 -12.82 -5.81
C VAL A 281 11.90 -12.11 -6.70
N LEU A 282 10.80 -12.76 -7.08
CA LEU A 282 9.72 -12.14 -7.87
C LEU A 282 9.05 -11.00 -7.12
N VAL A 283 8.70 -11.21 -5.84
CA VAL A 283 8.12 -10.18 -4.98
C VAL A 283 9.09 -9.01 -4.81
N TYR A 284 10.37 -9.29 -4.55
CA TYR A 284 11.39 -8.26 -4.41
C TYR A 284 11.59 -7.46 -5.70
N ARG A 285 11.60 -8.12 -6.87
CA ARG A 285 11.68 -7.46 -8.17
C ARG A 285 10.46 -6.56 -8.43
N GLY A 286 9.26 -7.05 -8.16
CA GLY A 286 8.03 -6.27 -8.29
C GLY A 286 8.05 -5.02 -7.41
N TYR A 287 8.43 -5.19 -6.13
CA TYR A 287 8.56 -4.07 -5.20
C TYR A 287 9.60 -3.04 -5.67
N ARG A 288 10.76 -3.48 -6.17
CA ARG A 288 11.79 -2.58 -6.70
C ARG A 288 11.33 -1.81 -7.93
N GLN A 289 10.62 -2.46 -8.86
CA GLN A 289 10.09 -1.80 -10.06
C GLN A 289 9.05 -0.74 -9.72
N GLN A 290 8.15 -1.03 -8.77
CA GLN A 290 7.14 -0.07 -8.33
C GLN A 290 7.80 1.17 -7.70
N ARG A 291 8.80 0.98 -6.83
CA ARG A 291 9.57 2.10 -6.28
C ARG A 291 10.34 2.90 -7.33
N GLN A 292 10.83 2.27 -8.41
CA GLN A 292 11.46 3.00 -9.51
C GLN A 292 10.45 3.79 -10.34
N ALA A 293 9.26 3.24 -10.57
CA ALA A 293 8.18 3.94 -11.27
C ALA A 293 7.73 5.17 -10.48
N GLU A 294 7.50 5.03 -9.17
CA GLU A 294 7.12 6.13 -8.28
C GLU A 294 8.18 7.24 -8.25
N ARG A 295 9.47 6.89 -8.19
CA ARG A 295 10.55 7.88 -8.24
C ARG A 295 10.61 8.60 -9.58
N ASN A 296 10.53 7.87 -10.69
CA ASN A 296 10.53 8.48 -12.02
C ASN A 296 9.31 9.39 -12.22
N GLU A 297 8.17 9.06 -11.63
CA GLU A 297 6.96 9.88 -11.68
C GLU A 297 7.12 11.14 -10.82
N GLN A 298 7.59 11.00 -9.57
CA GLN A 298 7.90 12.13 -8.68
C GLN A 298 8.95 13.06 -9.27
N GLU A 299 10.04 12.54 -9.86
CA GLU A 299 11.08 13.31 -10.52
C GLU A 299 10.51 14.08 -11.74
N LYS A 300 9.62 13.47 -12.52
CA LYS A 300 8.93 14.16 -13.62
C LYS A 300 8.01 15.27 -13.12
N THR A 301 7.22 15.02 -12.07
CA THR A 301 6.31 16.02 -11.51
C THR A 301 7.09 17.17 -10.87
N MET A 302 8.15 16.86 -10.12
CA MET A 302 9.05 17.86 -9.54
C MET A 302 9.76 18.67 -10.62
N PHE A 303 10.25 18.01 -11.68
CA PHE A 303 10.87 18.69 -12.81
C PHE A 303 9.88 19.64 -13.51
N LEU A 304 8.64 19.22 -13.74
CA LEU A 304 7.61 20.09 -14.31
C LEU A 304 7.27 21.26 -13.38
N ALA A 305 7.16 21.03 -12.07
CA ALA A 305 6.90 22.09 -11.09
C ALA A 305 8.03 23.13 -11.04
N VAL A 306 9.28 22.68 -10.98
CA VAL A 306 10.48 23.54 -10.97
C VAL A 306 10.61 24.28 -12.30
N MET A 307 10.50 23.60 -13.44
CA MET A 307 10.54 24.26 -14.76
C MET A 307 9.40 25.26 -14.94
N GLY A 308 8.22 24.97 -14.39
CA GLY A 308 7.11 25.91 -14.36
C GLY A 308 7.46 27.19 -13.60
N HIS A 309 8.08 27.06 -12.43
CA HIS A 309 8.55 28.20 -11.63
C HIS A 309 9.69 28.97 -12.31
N GLU A 310 10.70 28.26 -12.82
CA GLU A 310 11.87 28.80 -13.52
C GLU A 310 11.54 29.47 -14.86
N ILE A 311 10.46 29.06 -15.53
CA ILE A 311 9.97 29.76 -16.73
C ILE A 311 9.04 30.91 -16.35
N ARG A 312 8.21 30.76 -15.30
CA ARG A 312 7.26 31.80 -14.86
C ARG A 312 7.97 33.04 -14.33
N SER A 313 9.08 32.88 -13.59
CA SER A 313 9.84 34.01 -13.02
C SER A 313 10.41 34.98 -14.07
N PRO A 314 11.16 34.55 -15.10
CA PRO A 314 11.62 35.43 -16.16
C PRO A 314 10.47 35.95 -17.03
N MET A 315 9.40 35.17 -17.22
CA MET A 315 8.20 35.61 -17.92
C MET A 315 7.51 36.78 -17.20
N ASN A 316 7.36 36.68 -15.89
CA ASN A 316 6.75 37.74 -15.08
C ASN A 316 7.62 39.00 -15.08
N ALA A 317 8.94 38.87 -15.07
CA ALA A 317 9.86 40.00 -15.23
C ALA A 317 9.71 40.69 -16.59
N VAL A 318 9.57 39.91 -17.68
CA VAL A 318 9.29 40.46 -19.02
C VAL A 318 7.94 41.18 -19.04
N LEU A 319 6.88 40.60 -18.46
CA LEU A 319 5.57 41.25 -18.38
C LEU A 319 5.61 42.55 -17.57
N ALA A 320 6.27 42.56 -16.41
CA ALA A 320 6.44 43.74 -15.57
C ALA A 320 7.24 44.85 -16.28
N ALA A 321 8.34 44.50 -16.95
CA ALA A 321 9.13 45.46 -17.74
C ALA A 321 8.32 46.05 -18.90
N MET A 322 7.45 45.25 -19.52
CA MET A 322 6.55 45.70 -20.57
C MET A 322 5.41 46.60 -20.06
N GLU A 323 4.87 46.31 -18.88
CA GLU A 323 3.87 47.11 -18.19
C GLU A 323 4.45 48.48 -17.76
N LEU A 324 5.69 48.49 -17.29
CA LEU A 324 6.43 49.72 -17.00
C LEU A 324 6.71 50.55 -18.27
N LEU A 325 7.12 49.89 -19.37
CA LEU A 325 7.29 50.55 -20.68
C LEU A 325 6.00 51.22 -21.15
N TRP A 326 4.85 50.60 -20.94
CA TRP A 326 3.54 51.15 -21.31
C TRP A 326 3.24 52.50 -20.65
N HIS A 327 3.78 52.74 -19.45
CA HIS A 327 3.59 53.98 -18.70
C HIS A 327 4.62 55.08 -19.02
N THR A 328 5.51 54.85 -19.99
CA THR A 328 6.44 55.85 -20.52
C THR A 328 5.88 56.53 -21.79
N ARG A 329 6.45 57.68 -22.20
CA ARG A 329 6.06 58.35 -23.47
C ARG A 329 6.62 57.56 -24.67
N LEU A 330 5.84 56.61 -25.17
CA LEU A 330 6.17 55.81 -26.37
C LEU A 330 5.60 56.41 -27.65
N ASN A 331 6.34 56.28 -28.76
CA ASN A 331 5.81 56.58 -30.11
C ASN A 331 4.94 55.41 -30.64
N ASP A 332 4.17 55.63 -31.71
CA ASP A 332 3.18 54.65 -32.19
C ASP A 332 3.80 53.31 -32.63
N GLN A 333 5.03 53.35 -33.14
CA GLN A 333 5.76 52.14 -33.55
C GLN A 333 6.27 51.35 -32.33
N GLN A 334 6.73 52.03 -31.28
CA GLN A 334 7.14 51.44 -30.01
C GLN A 334 5.96 50.87 -29.23
N ARG A 335 4.79 51.56 -29.23
CA ARG A 335 3.54 51.00 -28.69
C ARG A 335 3.13 49.72 -29.39
N HIS A 336 3.25 49.66 -30.71
CA HIS A 336 2.92 48.46 -31.47
C HIS A 336 3.82 47.28 -31.09
N PHE A 337 5.13 47.49 -30.97
CA PHE A 337 6.06 46.43 -30.54
C PHE A 337 5.85 46.01 -29.07
N ALA A 338 5.54 46.96 -28.17
CA ALA A 338 5.17 46.66 -26.80
C ALA A 338 3.84 45.89 -26.72
N HIS A 339 2.87 46.19 -27.56
CA HIS A 339 1.63 45.42 -27.62
C HIS A 339 1.86 44.00 -28.13
N LEU A 340 2.74 43.84 -29.12
CA LEU A 340 3.06 42.54 -29.72
C LEU A 340 3.78 41.62 -28.72
N ALA A 341 4.80 42.13 -28.03
CA ALA A 341 5.54 41.36 -27.05
C ALA A 341 4.72 41.08 -25.79
N ASN A 342 3.84 41.98 -25.32
CA ASN A 342 2.96 41.73 -24.17
C ASN A 342 1.90 40.66 -24.50
N SER A 343 1.41 40.65 -25.74
CA SER A 343 0.50 39.61 -26.22
C SER A 343 1.18 38.24 -26.33
N GLY A 344 2.44 38.21 -26.82
CA GLY A 344 3.25 36.99 -26.89
C GLY A 344 3.61 36.43 -25.50
N ALA A 345 3.99 37.31 -24.58
CA ALA A 345 4.29 37.02 -23.19
C ALA A 345 3.06 36.43 -22.46
N ASN A 346 1.90 37.07 -22.58
CA ASN A 346 0.65 36.54 -22.01
C ASN A 346 0.21 35.20 -22.62
N MET A 347 0.51 34.97 -23.91
CA MET A 347 0.21 33.69 -24.57
C MET A 347 1.16 32.57 -24.10
N LEU A 348 2.43 32.88 -23.87
CA LEU A 348 3.41 31.95 -23.29
C LEU A 348 3.06 31.54 -21.86
N VAL A 349 2.64 32.49 -21.01
CA VAL A 349 2.20 32.17 -19.64
C VAL A 349 0.97 31.26 -19.65
N ARG A 350 -0.01 31.52 -20.52
CA ARG A 350 -1.19 30.63 -20.64
C ARG A 350 -0.82 29.24 -21.16
N LEU A 351 0.07 29.14 -22.14
CA LEU A 351 0.54 27.84 -22.64
C LEU A 351 1.34 27.09 -21.56
N LEU A 352 2.11 27.81 -20.75
CA LEU A 352 2.83 27.25 -19.61
C LEU A 352 1.85 26.72 -18.56
N ASP A 353 0.83 27.51 -18.22
CA ASP A 353 -0.23 27.08 -17.30
C ASP A 353 -0.99 25.87 -17.87
N ASP A 354 -1.30 25.83 -19.16
CA ASP A 354 -1.99 24.68 -19.81
C ASP A 354 -1.12 23.40 -19.83
N VAL A 355 0.20 23.51 -20.00
CA VAL A 355 1.14 22.37 -19.96
C VAL A 355 1.36 21.85 -18.54
N LEU A 356 1.37 22.75 -17.55
CA LEU A 356 1.48 22.41 -16.14
C LEU A 356 0.18 21.84 -15.57
N HIS A 357 -0.99 22.27 -16.06
CA HIS A 357 -2.31 21.77 -15.67
C HIS A 357 -2.69 20.45 -16.37
N ARG A 358 -1.70 19.62 -16.73
CA ARG A 358 -2.01 18.24 -17.13
C ARG A 358 -2.63 17.54 -15.92
N PRO A 359 -3.85 16.96 -16.02
CA PRO A 359 -4.45 16.28 -14.90
C PRO A 359 -3.55 15.12 -14.53
N ASP A 360 -3.04 15.13 -13.29
CA ASP A 360 -2.35 13.98 -12.71
C ASP A 360 -3.18 12.73 -12.96
N SER A 361 -2.48 11.69 -13.35
CA SER A 361 -3.02 10.39 -13.70
C SER A 361 -3.62 9.75 -12.45
N GLY A 362 -4.87 10.06 -12.12
CA GLY A 362 -5.56 9.47 -10.97
C GLY A 362 -6.71 10.30 -10.41
N ALA A 363 -7.86 10.26 -11.10
CA ALA A 363 -9.21 10.42 -10.54
C ALA A 363 -9.37 11.27 -9.25
N LYS A 364 -9.37 12.60 -9.39
CA LYS A 364 -10.27 13.47 -8.61
C LYS A 364 -10.99 14.40 -9.58
N ALA A 365 -12.24 14.05 -9.89
CA ALA A 365 -13.12 14.82 -10.77
C ALA A 365 -13.20 16.28 -10.32
N LEU A 366 -13.20 17.23 -11.26
CA LEU A 366 -13.58 18.62 -11.00
C LEU A 366 -14.90 18.63 -10.22
N ARG A 367 -14.93 19.25 -9.03
CA ARG A 367 -16.15 19.43 -8.24
C ARG A 367 -16.79 20.77 -8.61
N LEU A 368 -18.10 20.78 -8.80
CA LEU A 368 -18.89 22.01 -8.96
C LEU A 368 -19.11 22.66 -7.59
N THR A 369 -18.90 23.98 -7.50
CA THR A 369 -19.26 24.79 -6.34
C THR A 369 -20.54 25.55 -6.64
N LEU A 370 -21.69 25.00 -6.24
CA LEU A 370 -22.99 25.62 -6.49
C LEU A 370 -23.24 26.75 -5.48
N GLU A 371 -23.51 27.96 -5.99
CA GLU A 371 -23.88 29.14 -5.21
C GLU A 371 -25.11 29.84 -5.80
N ALA A 372 -25.84 30.61 -4.97
CA ALA A 372 -26.97 31.41 -5.42
C ALA A 372 -26.48 32.53 -6.35
N THR A 373 -26.72 32.36 -7.65
CA THR A 373 -26.15 33.20 -8.70
C THR A 373 -27.22 34.02 -9.40
N ASP A 374 -27.05 35.35 -9.39
CA ASP A 374 -27.75 36.26 -10.30
C ASP A 374 -27.08 36.23 -11.67
N VAL A 375 -27.70 35.52 -12.60
CA VAL A 375 -27.20 35.34 -13.97
C VAL A 375 -27.20 36.65 -14.75
N ILE A 376 -28.16 37.56 -14.49
CA ILE A 376 -28.25 38.85 -15.17
C ILE A 376 -27.04 39.70 -14.78
N ALA A 377 -26.76 39.82 -13.48
CA ALA A 377 -25.60 40.56 -12.97
C ALA A 377 -24.27 39.97 -13.47
N LEU A 378 -24.15 38.64 -13.50
CA LEU A 378 -22.98 37.94 -14.03
C LEU A 378 -22.72 38.30 -15.50
N VAL A 379 -23.75 38.16 -16.35
CA VAL A 379 -23.63 38.43 -17.79
C VAL A 379 -23.30 39.91 -18.03
N HIS A 380 -23.94 40.83 -17.33
CA HIS A 380 -23.60 42.26 -17.43
C HIS A 380 -22.17 42.57 -17.01
N GLY A 381 -21.66 41.92 -15.95
CA GLY A 381 -20.27 42.05 -15.52
C GLY A 381 -19.28 41.60 -16.60
N VAL A 382 -19.51 40.42 -17.19
CA VAL A 382 -18.65 39.89 -18.26
C VAL A 382 -18.73 40.74 -19.53
N VAL A 383 -19.93 41.19 -19.91
CA VAL A 383 -20.12 42.11 -21.06
C VAL A 383 -19.39 43.43 -20.81
N GLY A 384 -19.46 43.97 -19.59
CA GLY A 384 -18.74 45.20 -19.20
C GLY A 384 -17.24 45.11 -19.46
N LEU A 385 -16.62 43.98 -19.13
CA LEU A 385 -15.19 43.73 -19.37
C LEU A 385 -14.82 43.67 -20.86
N HIS A 386 -15.76 43.32 -21.73
CA HIS A 386 -15.52 43.22 -23.19
C HIS A 386 -15.97 44.46 -23.98
N ARG A 387 -16.63 45.45 -23.34
CA ARG A 387 -17.12 46.67 -24.01
C ARG A 387 -16.01 47.46 -24.69
N LEU A 388 -14.84 47.59 -24.07
CA LEU A 388 -13.72 48.35 -24.65
C LEU A 388 -13.25 47.72 -25.97
N ARG A 389 -13.05 46.41 -26.00
CA ARG A 389 -12.63 45.65 -27.20
C ARG A 389 -13.68 45.65 -28.31
N ALA A 390 -14.96 45.56 -27.94
CA ALA A 390 -16.05 45.69 -28.90
C ALA A 390 -16.12 47.12 -29.46
N GLY A 391 -15.90 48.13 -28.62
CA GLY A 391 -15.84 49.54 -29.01
C GLY A 391 -14.70 49.85 -29.99
N GLU A 392 -13.53 49.25 -29.81
CA GLU A 392 -12.40 49.35 -30.75
C GLU A 392 -12.74 48.81 -32.15
N LYS A 393 -13.63 47.82 -32.23
CA LYS A 393 -14.16 47.26 -33.48
C LYS A 393 -15.50 47.86 -33.92
N HIS A 394 -16.01 48.87 -33.22
CA HIS A 394 -17.35 49.46 -33.45
C HIS A 394 -18.50 48.44 -33.46
N LEU A 395 -18.41 47.38 -32.65
CA LEU A 395 -19.45 46.35 -32.51
C LEU A 395 -20.45 46.72 -31.40
N SER A 396 -21.74 46.46 -31.62
CA SER A 396 -22.75 46.58 -30.56
C SER A 396 -22.86 45.28 -29.75
N LEU A 397 -22.76 45.39 -28.42
CA LEU A 397 -23.01 44.28 -27.49
C LEU A 397 -24.38 44.46 -26.81
N ASN A 398 -25.34 43.60 -27.13
CA ASN A 398 -26.69 43.69 -26.59
C ASN A 398 -26.98 42.51 -25.66
N VAL A 399 -27.66 42.77 -24.55
CA VAL A 399 -28.15 41.74 -23.62
C VAL A 399 -29.66 41.88 -23.53
N SER A 400 -30.38 40.80 -23.80
CA SER A 400 -31.83 40.72 -23.70
C SER A 400 -32.26 39.61 -22.76
N VAL A 401 -33.23 39.89 -21.90
CA VAL A 401 -33.78 38.94 -20.94
C VAL A 401 -35.24 38.72 -21.31
N GLN A 402 -35.60 37.51 -21.73
CA GLN A 402 -36.94 37.21 -22.26
C GLN A 402 -37.94 36.75 -21.20
N THR A 403 -37.44 36.22 -20.09
CA THR A 403 -38.23 35.74 -18.94
C THR A 403 -37.59 36.23 -17.65
N PRO A 404 -38.38 36.48 -16.59
CA PRO A 404 -37.80 36.83 -15.28
C PRO A 404 -36.84 35.73 -14.81
N LEU A 405 -35.60 36.12 -14.49
CA LEU A 405 -34.53 35.23 -14.03
C LEU A 405 -34.27 35.48 -12.55
N PRO A 406 -34.87 34.69 -11.64
CA PRO A 406 -34.49 34.69 -10.23
C PRO A 406 -33.07 34.13 -10.04
N SER A 407 -32.54 34.24 -8.82
CA SER A 407 -31.26 33.62 -8.47
C SER A 407 -31.33 32.10 -8.64
N LEU A 408 -30.30 31.51 -9.25
CA LEU A 408 -30.22 30.07 -9.55
C LEU A 408 -29.03 29.46 -8.81
N TRP A 409 -29.17 28.22 -8.34
CA TRP A 409 -28.03 27.45 -7.82
C TRP A 409 -27.13 26.99 -8.98
N LEU A 410 -26.04 27.72 -9.22
CA LEU A 410 -25.11 27.49 -10.33
C LEU A 410 -23.67 27.72 -9.85
N ASP A 411 -22.69 27.20 -10.60
CA ASP A 411 -21.29 27.52 -10.36
C ASP A 411 -20.91 28.81 -11.10
N ARG A 412 -20.91 29.93 -10.37
CA ARG A 412 -20.61 31.27 -10.92
C ARG A 412 -19.27 31.31 -11.63
N SER A 413 -18.22 30.73 -11.04
CA SER A 413 -16.86 30.78 -11.58
C SER A 413 -16.75 30.12 -12.95
N ARG A 414 -17.34 28.92 -13.09
CA ARG A 414 -17.33 28.14 -14.34
C ARG A 414 -18.21 28.80 -15.38
N LEU A 415 -19.35 29.34 -14.97
CA LEU A 415 -20.25 30.05 -15.86
C LEU A 415 -19.60 31.33 -16.40
N THR A 416 -18.94 32.13 -15.55
CA THR A 416 -18.14 33.29 -15.96
C THR A 416 -17.06 32.90 -16.97
N GLN A 417 -16.35 31.78 -16.75
CA GLN A 417 -15.34 31.27 -17.67
C GLN A 417 -15.93 30.92 -19.05
N VAL A 418 -17.08 30.24 -19.08
CA VAL A 418 -17.80 29.93 -20.33
C VAL A 418 -18.16 31.22 -21.07
N PHE A 419 -18.74 32.21 -20.38
CA PHE A 419 -19.11 33.49 -21.00
C PHE A 419 -17.91 34.27 -21.55
N HIS A 420 -16.79 34.32 -20.83
CA HIS A 420 -15.58 34.97 -21.34
C HIS A 420 -15.09 34.35 -22.65
N ASN A 421 -15.10 33.02 -22.74
CA ASN A 421 -14.67 32.31 -23.94
C ASN A 421 -15.62 32.52 -25.12
N LEU A 422 -16.94 32.48 -24.88
CA LEU A 422 -17.93 32.71 -25.94
C LEU A 422 -17.87 34.15 -26.47
N LEU A 423 -17.87 35.15 -25.58
CA LEU A 423 -17.84 36.55 -25.97
C LEU A 423 -16.52 36.97 -26.63
N SER A 424 -15.39 36.48 -26.10
CA SER A 424 -14.10 36.75 -26.72
C SER A 424 -14.00 36.15 -28.12
N ASN A 425 -14.64 35.00 -28.39
CA ASN A 425 -14.68 34.43 -29.73
C ASN A 425 -15.60 35.21 -30.65
N ALA A 426 -16.82 35.55 -30.20
CA ALA A 426 -17.77 36.36 -30.97
C ALA A 426 -17.14 37.69 -31.43
N ILE A 427 -16.58 38.47 -30.51
CA ILE A 427 -15.94 39.77 -30.83
C ILE A 427 -14.71 39.58 -31.74
N LYS A 428 -13.96 38.49 -31.55
CA LYS A 428 -12.76 38.21 -32.35
C LYS A 428 -13.09 37.96 -33.82
N PHE A 429 -14.18 37.23 -34.10
CA PHE A 429 -14.56 36.78 -35.45
C PHE A 429 -15.69 37.61 -36.10
N THR A 430 -16.16 38.66 -35.44
CA THR A 430 -17.01 39.69 -36.01
C THR A 430 -16.20 40.96 -36.22
N ASP A 431 -16.21 41.50 -37.44
CA ASP A 431 -15.49 42.75 -37.76
C ASP A 431 -16.43 43.95 -37.83
N THR A 432 -17.68 43.76 -38.27
CA THR A 432 -18.75 44.77 -38.24
C THR A 432 -20.07 44.11 -37.85
N GLY A 433 -20.93 44.86 -37.14
CA GLY A 433 -22.26 44.39 -36.72
C GLY A 433 -22.40 44.25 -35.20
N ALA A 434 -23.01 43.15 -34.75
CA ALA A 434 -23.47 42.99 -33.37
C ALA A 434 -23.14 41.60 -32.77
N VAL A 435 -23.06 41.56 -31.45
CA VAL A 435 -23.13 40.33 -30.66
C VAL A 435 -24.29 40.47 -29.68
N ASP A 436 -25.29 39.62 -29.84
CA ASP A 436 -26.52 39.60 -29.06
C ASP A 436 -26.49 38.41 -28.09
N ILE A 437 -26.79 38.67 -26.82
CA ILE A 437 -26.92 37.66 -25.77
C ILE A 437 -28.38 37.64 -25.32
N THR A 438 -29.02 36.47 -25.41
CA THR A 438 -30.40 36.26 -24.98
C THR A 438 -30.44 35.28 -23.84
N LEU A 439 -31.09 35.67 -22.74
CA LEU A 439 -31.29 34.83 -21.56
C LEU A 439 -32.76 34.45 -21.42
N ARG A 440 -33.02 33.15 -21.23
CA ARG A 440 -34.36 32.58 -21.01
C ARG A 440 -34.32 31.50 -19.93
N LEU A 441 -35.34 31.44 -19.11
CA LEU A 441 -35.59 30.37 -18.14
C LEU A 441 -36.87 29.65 -18.52
N GLU A 442 -36.77 28.35 -18.81
CA GLU A 442 -37.92 27.50 -19.09
C GLU A 442 -38.17 26.57 -17.91
N GLY A 443 -39.43 26.43 -17.48
CA GLY A 443 -39.83 25.46 -16.46
C GLY A 443 -39.97 24.06 -17.07
N LEU A 444 -39.33 23.06 -16.47
CA LEU A 444 -39.49 21.65 -16.80
C LEU A 444 -40.49 20.98 -15.84
N LEU A 445 -40.96 19.79 -16.21
CA LEU A 445 -41.71 18.90 -15.32
C LEU A 445 -40.87 18.59 -14.05
N ASP A 446 -41.51 18.38 -12.91
CA ASP A 446 -40.91 18.12 -11.58
C ASP A 446 -40.17 19.29 -10.89
N GLY A 447 -40.52 20.56 -11.17
CA GLY A 447 -39.97 21.70 -10.44
C GLY A 447 -38.48 22.01 -10.74
N LYS A 448 -37.96 21.41 -11.81
CA LYS A 448 -36.64 21.73 -12.37
C LYS A 448 -36.79 22.86 -13.38
N HIS A 449 -35.79 23.71 -13.49
CA HIS A 449 -35.74 24.77 -14.50
C HIS A 449 -34.57 24.52 -15.45
N GLN A 450 -34.66 25.02 -16.67
CA GLN A 450 -33.56 25.02 -17.62
C GLN A 450 -33.25 26.46 -17.99
N LEU A 451 -32.02 26.87 -17.69
CA LEU A 451 -31.46 28.13 -18.15
C LEU A 451 -30.98 27.95 -19.59
N GLN A 452 -31.59 28.68 -20.52
CA GLN A 452 -31.16 28.78 -21.90
C GLN A 452 -30.43 30.11 -22.10
N VAL A 453 -29.21 30.02 -22.64
CA VAL A 453 -28.39 31.16 -23.01
C VAL A 453 -28.06 31.05 -24.48
N GLU A 454 -28.47 32.04 -25.26
CA GLU A 454 -28.13 32.17 -26.68
C GLU A 454 -27.12 33.29 -26.84
N VAL A 455 -25.99 33.00 -27.49
CA VAL A 455 -25.00 34.00 -27.90
C VAL A 455 -24.92 33.98 -29.41
N ARG A 456 -25.33 35.07 -30.05
CA ARG A 456 -25.39 35.23 -31.50
C ARG A 456 -24.48 36.35 -31.95
N ASP A 457 -23.63 36.07 -32.93
CA ASP A 457 -22.80 37.08 -33.59
C ASP A 457 -23.14 37.18 -35.08
N THR A 458 -22.88 38.35 -35.67
CA THR A 458 -23.02 38.62 -37.12
C THR A 458 -21.69 38.49 -37.87
N GLY A 459 -20.79 37.63 -37.37
CA GLY A 459 -19.44 37.49 -37.90
C GLY A 459 -19.37 36.69 -39.21
N ILE A 460 -18.15 36.27 -39.55
CA ILE A 460 -17.82 35.57 -40.80
C ILE A 460 -18.53 34.22 -40.97
N GLY A 461 -19.04 33.63 -39.89
CA GLY A 461 -19.63 32.29 -39.87
C GLY A 461 -18.68 31.16 -40.33
N MET A 462 -19.16 29.92 -40.30
CA MET A 462 -18.35 28.73 -40.53
C MET A 462 -19.13 27.66 -41.31
N GLY A 463 -18.48 26.96 -42.24
CA GLY A 463 -19.08 25.82 -42.97
C GLY A 463 -19.20 24.56 -42.11
N GLU A 464 -20.07 23.62 -42.50
CA GLU A 464 -20.37 22.40 -41.73
C GLU A 464 -19.14 21.54 -41.38
N ALA A 465 -18.19 21.43 -42.32
CA ALA A 465 -16.95 20.66 -42.11
C ALA A 465 -16.08 21.24 -40.97
N VAL A 466 -16.06 22.56 -40.81
CA VAL A 466 -15.34 23.24 -39.73
C VAL A 466 -16.09 23.02 -38.41
N GLN A 467 -17.41 23.21 -38.40
CA GLN A 467 -18.25 23.04 -37.21
C GLN A 467 -18.09 21.64 -36.56
N ALA A 468 -18.00 20.58 -37.38
CA ALA A 468 -17.82 19.21 -36.89
C ALA A 468 -16.45 18.96 -36.21
N SER A 469 -15.45 19.82 -36.48
CA SER A 469 -14.08 19.65 -35.97
C SER A 469 -13.76 20.49 -34.73
N LEU A 470 -14.49 21.58 -34.46
CA LEU A 470 -14.20 22.57 -33.41
C LEU A 470 -14.16 22.04 -31.98
N PHE A 471 -14.81 20.91 -31.70
CA PHE A 471 -14.84 20.29 -30.38
C PHE A 471 -13.73 19.24 -30.18
N ARG A 472 -12.84 19.04 -31.16
CA ARG A 472 -11.65 18.19 -31.02
C ARG A 472 -10.49 19.01 -30.42
N PRO A 473 -9.64 18.40 -29.57
CA PRO A 473 -8.45 19.08 -29.04
C PRO A 473 -7.57 19.62 -30.18
N TYR A 474 -7.14 20.88 -30.08
CA TYR A 474 -6.26 21.55 -31.05
C TYR A 474 -6.83 21.72 -32.47
N ALA A 475 -8.13 21.55 -32.68
CA ALA A 475 -8.74 21.81 -33.97
C ALA A 475 -8.79 23.33 -34.25
N GLN A 476 -7.88 23.78 -35.10
CA GLN A 476 -7.98 25.09 -35.75
C GLN A 476 -8.53 24.89 -37.16
N ALA A 477 -9.49 25.72 -37.57
CA ALA A 477 -10.07 25.66 -38.90
C ALA A 477 -8.95 25.77 -39.96
N SER A 478 -8.68 24.67 -40.66
CA SER A 478 -7.61 24.59 -41.64
C SER A 478 -7.95 25.44 -42.87
N GLN A 479 -7.06 26.37 -43.20
CA GLN A 479 -6.99 27.19 -44.41
C GLN A 479 -8.22 28.08 -44.71
N SER A 480 -8.22 29.33 -44.21
CA SER A 480 -8.52 30.55 -45.01
C SER A 480 -8.73 31.84 -44.19
N TYR A 481 -8.82 31.79 -42.85
CA TYR A 481 -9.04 33.01 -42.06
C TYR A 481 -7.71 33.57 -41.52
N LYS A 482 -7.15 34.56 -42.24
CA LYS A 482 -5.88 35.23 -41.92
C LYS A 482 -5.90 35.87 -40.52
N ARG A 483 -4.82 35.61 -39.76
CA ARG A 483 -4.28 36.41 -38.63
C ARG A 483 -5.16 36.60 -37.37
N ALA A 484 -5.77 35.54 -36.83
CA ALA A 484 -6.43 35.62 -35.52
C ALA A 484 -6.02 34.46 -34.60
N GLY A 485 -4.82 34.52 -34.02
CA GLY A 485 -4.24 33.51 -33.13
C GLY A 485 -5.08 33.23 -31.88
N GLY A 486 -5.35 31.96 -31.60
CA GLY A 486 -5.99 31.46 -30.38
C GLY A 486 -5.68 29.98 -30.22
N SER A 487 -5.62 29.47 -28.98
CA SER A 487 -5.16 28.10 -28.68
C SER A 487 -6.05 26.97 -29.22
N GLY A 488 -7.25 27.28 -29.72
CA GLY A 488 -8.23 26.28 -30.18
C GLY A 488 -8.87 25.47 -29.04
N LEU A 489 -8.49 25.72 -27.78
CA LEU A 489 -8.98 24.98 -26.61
C LEU A 489 -10.25 25.58 -26.01
N GLY A 490 -10.54 26.86 -26.25
CA GLY A 490 -11.62 27.60 -25.57
C GLY A 490 -13.01 26.98 -25.70
N LEU A 491 -13.41 26.53 -26.90
CA LEU A 491 -14.72 25.91 -27.12
C LEU A 491 -14.80 24.48 -26.55
N MET A 492 -13.67 23.76 -26.54
CA MET A 492 -13.57 22.43 -25.93
C MET A 492 -13.69 22.53 -24.40
N ILE A 493 -13.02 23.50 -23.78
CA ILE A 493 -13.16 23.81 -22.35
C ILE A 493 -14.61 24.21 -22.04
N CYS A 494 -15.25 25.04 -22.87
CA CYS A 494 -16.66 25.35 -22.69
C CYS A 494 -17.53 24.09 -22.69
N ARG A 495 -17.31 23.17 -23.64
CA ARG A 495 -18.06 21.91 -23.69
C ARG A 495 -17.83 21.06 -22.45
N GLN A 496 -16.58 20.88 -22.01
CA GLN A 496 -16.27 20.12 -20.79
C GLN A 496 -16.91 20.73 -19.53
N LEU A 497 -16.89 22.05 -19.39
CA LEU A 497 -17.50 22.73 -18.24
C LEU A 497 -19.03 22.64 -18.27
N VAL A 498 -19.63 22.71 -19.46
CA VAL A 498 -21.08 22.55 -19.62
C VAL A 498 -21.51 21.12 -19.36
N ASP A 499 -20.75 20.12 -19.85
CA ASP A 499 -20.98 18.70 -19.57
C ASP A 499 -20.83 18.42 -18.05
N LEU A 500 -19.84 19.04 -17.39
CA LEU A 500 -19.65 18.98 -15.94
C LEU A 500 -20.88 19.51 -15.19
N MET A 501 -21.43 20.64 -15.65
CA MET A 501 -22.69 21.24 -15.16
C MET A 501 -23.95 20.48 -15.59
N GLN A 502 -23.82 19.29 -16.20
CA GLN A 502 -24.91 18.47 -16.72
C GLN A 502 -25.79 19.19 -17.76
N GLY A 503 -25.20 20.17 -18.45
CA GLY A 503 -25.85 20.90 -19.51
C GLY A 503 -25.55 20.35 -20.90
N SER A 504 -26.00 21.08 -21.91
CA SER A 504 -25.62 20.84 -23.30
C SER A 504 -25.30 22.14 -24.02
N LEU A 505 -24.33 22.09 -24.94
CA LEU A 505 -23.93 23.21 -25.77
C LEU A 505 -24.09 22.81 -27.24
N THR A 506 -24.85 23.61 -27.98
CA THR A 506 -25.06 23.44 -29.41
C THR A 506 -24.59 24.68 -30.17
N LEU A 507 -24.07 24.48 -31.38
CA LEU A 507 -23.54 25.54 -32.23
C LEU A 507 -24.16 25.39 -33.62
N ARG A 508 -24.62 26.51 -34.18
CA ARG A 508 -25.08 26.64 -35.56
C ARG A 508 -24.38 27.83 -36.18
N SER A 509 -23.77 27.65 -37.34
CA SER A 509 -23.09 28.73 -38.05
C SER A 509 -23.36 28.63 -39.54
N GLU A 510 -23.42 29.77 -40.21
CA GLU A 510 -23.55 29.84 -41.67
C GLU A 510 -22.54 30.86 -42.22
N PRO A 511 -21.71 30.49 -43.22
CA PRO A 511 -20.73 31.40 -43.80
C PRO A 511 -21.35 32.73 -44.27
N GLY A 512 -20.81 33.85 -43.80
CA GLY A 512 -21.25 35.20 -44.14
C GLY A 512 -22.49 35.70 -43.39
N VAL A 513 -23.12 34.86 -42.56
CA VAL A 513 -24.31 35.22 -41.75
C VAL A 513 -23.95 35.37 -40.27
N GLY A 514 -23.08 34.52 -39.73
CA GLY A 514 -22.60 34.57 -38.35
C GLY A 514 -22.69 33.23 -37.61
N THR A 515 -22.49 33.27 -36.30
CA THR A 515 -22.56 32.08 -35.43
C THR A 515 -23.57 32.27 -34.31
N CYS A 516 -24.34 31.21 -34.02
CA CYS A 516 -25.26 31.14 -32.89
C CYS A 516 -24.88 29.94 -32.02
N ILE A 517 -24.61 30.21 -30.74
CA ILE A 517 -24.29 29.20 -29.73
C ILE A 517 -25.41 29.19 -28.69
N ASN A 518 -26.03 28.02 -28.51
CA ASN A 518 -27.07 27.80 -27.53
C ASN A 518 -26.54 26.91 -26.40
N LEU A 519 -26.63 27.40 -25.18
CA LEU A 519 -26.27 26.73 -23.95
C LEU A 519 -27.54 26.41 -23.16
N TYR A 520 -27.67 25.16 -22.73
CA TYR A 520 -28.78 24.67 -21.92
C TYR A 520 -28.22 24.13 -20.60
N LEU A 521 -28.53 24.76 -19.48
CA LEU A 521 -28.08 24.35 -18.15
C LEU A 521 -29.27 23.95 -17.27
N PRO A 522 -29.27 22.76 -16.64
CA PRO A 522 -30.24 22.44 -15.60
C PRO A 522 -29.98 23.35 -14.39
N ALA A 523 -31.04 23.96 -13.88
CA ALA A 523 -30.97 24.89 -12.76
C ALA A 523 -32.10 24.63 -11.76
N THR A 524 -31.84 24.93 -10.50
CA THR A 524 -32.85 24.97 -9.45
C THR A 524 -32.94 26.40 -8.95
N LEU A 525 -34.16 26.86 -8.67
CA LEU A 525 -34.37 28.17 -8.05
C LEU A 525 -33.64 28.20 -6.72
N ALA A 526 -32.80 29.21 -6.52
CA ALA A 526 -32.33 29.52 -5.19
C ALA A 526 -33.52 30.10 -4.41
N PRO A 527 -33.71 29.72 -3.13
CA PRO A 527 -34.72 30.36 -2.30
C PRO A 527 -34.47 31.87 -2.34
N GLU A 528 -35.54 32.63 -2.54
CA GLU A 528 -35.51 34.08 -2.49
C GLU A 528 -34.98 34.44 -1.08
N ALA A 529 -33.70 34.80 -1.01
CA ALA A 529 -33.15 35.31 0.23
C ALA A 529 -34.01 36.53 0.55
N ALA A 530 -34.76 36.47 1.65
CA ALA A 530 -35.41 37.63 2.22
C ALA A 530 -34.37 38.75 2.16
N GLU A 531 -34.67 39.82 1.43
CA GLU A 531 -33.78 40.97 1.37
C GLU A 531 -33.37 41.26 2.82
N PRO A 532 -32.07 41.15 3.18
CA PRO A 532 -31.64 41.77 4.41
C PRO A 532 -32.07 43.21 4.23
N THR A 533 -32.98 43.67 5.08
CA THR A 533 -33.50 45.03 5.06
C THR A 533 -32.30 45.93 4.86
N ARG A 534 -32.15 46.46 3.64
CA ARG A 534 -31.04 47.33 3.30
C ARG A 534 -31.38 48.60 4.04
N ALA A 535 -30.95 48.68 5.30
CA ALA A 535 -30.83 49.94 5.99
C ALA A 535 -30.12 50.86 5.00
N PRO A 536 -30.65 52.09 4.76
CA PRO A 536 -30.05 52.98 3.79
C PRO A 536 -28.57 53.08 4.12
N ALA A 537 -27.73 52.65 3.17
CA ALA A 537 -26.30 52.72 3.32
C ALA A 537 -25.98 54.17 3.73
N PRO A 538 -25.23 54.41 4.81
CA PRO A 538 -24.68 55.73 5.01
C PRO A 538 -23.90 56.06 3.74
N MET A 539 -24.25 57.18 3.13
CA MET A 539 -23.56 57.76 1.99
C MET A 539 -22.05 57.57 2.19
N PRO A 540 -21.28 56.98 1.25
CA PRO A 540 -19.86 56.82 1.45
C PRO A 540 -19.24 58.21 1.56
N LEU A 541 -18.84 58.55 2.79
CA LEU A 541 -18.01 59.70 3.06
C LEU A 541 -16.71 59.51 2.26
N HIS A 542 -16.45 60.38 1.30
CA HIS A 542 -15.14 60.50 0.65
C HIS A 542 -14.12 60.93 1.71
N VAL A 543 -13.55 59.97 2.44
CA VAL A 543 -12.41 60.23 3.35
C VAL A 543 -11.28 59.30 2.95
N THR A 544 -10.64 59.61 1.83
CA THR A 544 -9.41 58.93 1.42
C THR A 544 -8.18 59.48 2.14
N ASP A 545 -8.25 60.69 2.71
CA ASP A 545 -7.11 61.30 3.41
C ASP A 545 -7.01 60.80 4.86
N GLY A 546 -6.02 59.95 5.12
CA GLY A 546 -5.60 59.59 6.49
C GLY A 546 -5.98 58.20 6.99
N LEU A 547 -6.52 57.31 6.15
CA LEU A 547 -6.82 55.93 6.53
C LEU A 547 -5.52 55.16 6.84
N GLN A 548 -5.30 54.75 8.10
CA GLN A 548 -4.07 54.05 8.49
C GLN A 548 -4.20 52.54 8.34
N LEU A 549 -3.29 51.95 7.56
CA LEU A 549 -3.19 50.50 7.37
C LEU A 549 -1.88 50.01 7.99
N LEU A 550 -1.93 48.95 8.79
CA LEU A 550 -0.73 48.27 9.27
C LEU A 550 -0.32 47.22 8.24
N VAL A 551 0.94 47.25 7.82
CA VAL A 551 1.51 46.26 6.90
C VAL A 551 2.61 45.52 7.64
N VAL A 552 2.46 44.21 7.80
CA VAL A 552 3.43 43.31 8.43
C VAL A 552 4.07 42.48 7.32
N GLU A 553 5.31 42.80 6.97
CA GLU A 553 6.05 42.20 5.84
C GLU A 553 7.54 42.35 6.16
N ASP A 554 8.32 41.27 6.01
CA ASP A 554 9.72 41.24 6.44
C ASP A 554 10.70 41.73 5.36
N THR A 555 10.27 41.71 4.11
CA THR A 555 11.11 42.04 2.97
C THR A 555 10.96 43.51 2.61
N LEU A 556 12.01 44.33 2.80
CA LEU A 556 12.02 45.78 2.53
C LEU A 556 11.42 46.14 1.16
N ALA A 557 11.77 45.38 0.13
CA ALA A 557 11.27 45.62 -1.21
C ALA A 557 9.74 45.45 -1.32
N ASN A 558 9.17 44.43 -0.68
CA ASN A 558 7.72 44.25 -0.62
C ASN A 558 7.07 45.35 0.23
N GLN A 559 7.73 45.77 1.32
CA GLN A 559 7.28 46.89 2.14
C GLN A 559 7.20 48.19 1.33
N GLU A 560 8.21 48.51 0.52
CA GLU A 560 8.24 49.73 -0.30
C GLU A 560 7.21 49.69 -1.45
N VAL A 561 7.00 48.53 -2.07
CA VAL A 561 5.93 48.34 -3.06
C VAL A 561 4.56 48.55 -2.42
N LEU A 562 4.28 47.89 -1.29
CA LEU A 562 3.02 48.05 -0.57
C LEU A 562 2.84 49.49 -0.06
N ARG A 563 3.91 50.12 0.43
CA ARG A 563 3.91 51.51 0.86
C ARG A 563 3.54 52.45 -0.28
N ALA A 564 4.15 52.29 -1.46
CA ALA A 564 3.87 53.10 -2.63
C ALA A 564 2.44 52.88 -3.16
N GLN A 565 1.96 51.63 -3.19
CA GLN A 565 0.61 51.30 -3.62
C GLN A 565 -0.46 51.88 -2.68
N ILE A 566 -0.32 51.65 -1.37
CA ILE A 566 -1.26 52.15 -0.35
C ILE A 566 -1.26 53.68 -0.31
N SER A 567 -0.07 54.30 -0.36
CA SER A 567 0.05 55.77 -0.43
C SER A 567 -0.53 56.34 -1.72
N GLY A 568 -0.43 55.61 -2.84
CA GLY A 568 -1.02 55.97 -4.13
C GLY A 568 -2.55 56.04 -4.11
N PHE A 569 -3.21 55.35 -3.18
CA PHE A 569 -4.65 55.42 -2.91
C PHE A 569 -5.05 56.51 -1.91
N GLY A 570 -4.09 57.29 -1.38
CA GLY A 570 -4.33 58.33 -0.37
C GLY A 570 -4.30 57.82 1.08
N CYS A 571 -4.15 56.51 1.27
CA CYS A 571 -4.05 55.89 2.59
C CYS A 571 -2.64 56.05 3.19
N VAL A 572 -2.52 55.89 4.52
CA VAL A 572 -1.27 56.00 5.26
C VAL A 572 -0.78 54.61 5.68
N PRO A 573 0.24 54.04 5.00
CA PRO A 573 0.82 52.76 5.41
C PRO A 573 1.71 52.93 6.65
N VAL A 574 1.52 52.06 7.64
CA VAL A 574 2.41 51.90 8.79
C VAL A 574 3.05 50.53 8.68
N ILE A 575 4.38 50.48 8.59
CA ILE A 575 5.12 49.24 8.36
C ILE A 575 5.59 48.64 9.69
N ALA A 576 5.49 47.32 9.81
CA ALA A 576 6.15 46.49 10.82
C ALA A 576 6.95 45.40 10.10
N ALA A 577 8.26 45.35 10.36
CA ALA A 577 9.16 44.41 9.68
C ALA A 577 9.18 43.00 10.31
N ASP A 578 8.61 42.84 11.50
CA ASP A 578 8.60 41.59 12.25
C ASP A 578 7.37 41.55 13.19
N ALA A 579 7.14 40.39 13.81
CA ALA A 579 5.99 40.22 14.68
C ALA A 579 6.09 41.04 15.98
N ALA A 580 7.30 41.27 16.49
CA ALA A 580 7.52 42.10 17.68
C ALA A 580 7.08 43.56 17.45
N GLN A 581 7.48 44.16 16.33
CA GLN A 581 7.05 45.48 15.90
C GLN A 581 5.55 45.51 15.63
N ALA A 582 5.00 44.47 14.99
CA ALA A 582 3.57 44.39 14.74
C ALA A 582 2.76 44.44 16.05
N ARG A 583 3.15 43.69 17.08
CA ARG A 583 2.50 43.73 18.41
C ARG A 583 2.54 45.11 19.04
N VAL A 584 3.72 45.75 19.06
CA VAL A 584 3.89 47.09 19.65
C VAL A 584 3.02 48.10 18.92
N ARG A 585 3.07 48.12 17.59
CA ARG A 585 2.28 49.03 16.74
C ARG A 585 0.78 48.82 16.91
N PHE A 586 0.33 47.57 16.91
CA PHE A 586 -1.06 47.19 17.10
C PHE A 586 -1.58 47.54 18.51
N ALA A 587 -0.71 47.51 19.53
CA ALA A 587 -1.04 47.97 20.87
C ALA A 587 -1.22 49.51 20.96
N GLU A 588 -0.34 50.27 20.30
CA GLU A 588 -0.31 51.74 20.36
C GLU A 588 -1.59 52.42 19.84
N ARG A 589 -2.19 51.88 18.77
CA ARG A 589 -3.35 52.52 18.10
C ARG A 589 -4.24 51.51 17.38
N ALA A 590 -5.43 51.96 16.97
CA ALA A 590 -6.31 51.20 16.10
C ALA A 590 -6.00 51.46 14.62
N TYR A 591 -6.06 50.43 13.79
CA TYR A 591 -5.87 50.49 12.35
C TYR A 591 -7.17 50.15 11.62
N ALA A 592 -7.33 50.65 10.39
CA ALA A 592 -8.50 50.35 9.56
C ALA A 592 -8.41 48.95 8.92
N LEU A 593 -7.19 48.50 8.63
CA LEU A 593 -6.88 47.21 8.03
C LEU A 593 -5.47 46.79 8.44
N VAL A 594 -5.26 45.50 8.68
CA VAL A 594 -3.93 44.90 8.77
C VAL A 594 -3.71 43.99 7.56
N LEU A 595 -2.64 44.24 6.83
CA LEU A 595 -2.10 43.32 5.83
C LEU A 595 -0.99 42.52 6.50
N MET A 596 -1.14 41.19 6.55
CA MET A 596 -0.29 40.29 7.33
C MET A 596 0.39 39.27 6.44
N ASP A 597 1.70 39.33 6.27
CA ASP A 597 2.44 38.23 5.68
C ASP A 597 2.37 36.97 6.56
N CYS A 598 2.11 35.82 5.95
CA CYS A 598 2.04 34.56 6.69
C CYS A 598 3.44 34.02 7.04
N ASP A 599 4.45 34.34 6.21
CA ASP A 599 5.81 33.83 6.34
C ASP A 599 6.75 34.89 6.95
N LEU A 600 6.66 35.10 8.26
CA LEU A 600 7.51 36.06 8.99
C LEU A 600 8.74 35.36 9.62
N PRO A 601 9.86 36.10 9.81
CA PRO A 601 11.15 35.54 10.20
C PRO A 601 11.22 35.07 11.67
N ASP A 602 10.43 35.68 12.56
CA ASP A 602 10.48 35.47 14.00
C ASP A 602 9.37 34.55 14.53
N GLN A 603 8.18 34.58 13.91
CA GLN A 603 7.08 33.65 14.21
C GLN A 603 6.10 33.55 13.04
N ASP A 604 5.40 32.43 12.91
CA ASP A 604 4.36 32.25 11.90
C ASP A 604 3.24 33.32 12.03
N GLY A 605 2.87 33.94 10.92
CA GLY A 605 1.81 34.97 10.86
C GLY A 605 0.46 34.48 11.38
N TYR A 606 0.16 33.17 11.29
CA TYR A 606 -1.03 32.59 11.93
C TYR A 606 -1.02 32.75 13.45
N SER A 607 0.14 32.51 14.07
CA SER A 607 0.31 32.61 15.53
C SER A 607 0.23 34.07 15.98
N LEU A 608 0.82 34.99 15.21
CA LEU A 608 0.70 36.42 15.46
C LEU A 608 -0.76 36.88 15.46
N VAL A 609 -1.57 36.42 14.50
CA VAL A 609 -2.99 36.82 14.45
C VAL A 609 -3.76 36.34 15.68
N CYS A 610 -3.53 35.11 16.14
CA CYS A 610 -4.13 34.63 17.40
C CYS A 610 -3.78 35.54 18.59
N GLU A 611 -2.53 36.00 18.68
CA GLU A 611 -2.08 36.95 19.71
C GLU A 611 -2.77 38.32 19.58
N LEU A 612 -2.83 38.87 18.37
CA LEU A 612 -3.50 40.15 18.12
C LEU A 612 -5.00 40.09 18.46
N ARG A 613 -5.67 38.97 18.14
CA ARG A 613 -7.07 38.73 18.51
C ARG A 613 -7.27 38.64 20.01
N ALA A 614 -6.35 38.01 20.74
CA ALA A 614 -6.39 37.97 22.20
C ALA A 614 -6.24 39.39 22.80
N LEU A 615 -5.36 40.22 22.23
CA LEU A 615 -5.20 41.63 22.65
C LEU A 615 -6.46 42.46 22.38
N GLU A 616 -7.12 42.27 21.23
CA GLU A 616 -8.41 42.94 20.92
C GLU A 616 -9.47 42.58 21.96
N GLN A 617 -9.60 41.29 22.30
CA GLN A 617 -10.54 40.82 23.31
C GLN A 617 -10.20 41.35 24.71
N GLN A 618 -8.93 41.31 25.09
CA GLN A 618 -8.47 41.76 26.41
C GLN A 618 -8.72 43.26 26.63
N TRP A 619 -8.57 44.08 25.59
CA TRP A 619 -8.78 45.53 25.67
C TRP A 619 -10.18 45.99 25.23
N GLY A 620 -11.07 45.07 24.88
CA GLY A 620 -12.43 45.38 24.44
C GLY A 620 -12.48 46.27 23.18
N ARG A 621 -11.49 46.14 22.29
CA ARG A 621 -11.43 46.92 21.04
C ARG A 621 -12.36 46.32 19.99
N ALA A 622 -12.85 47.17 19.08
CA ALA A 622 -13.54 46.70 17.89
C ALA A 622 -12.61 45.85 17.04
N ARG A 623 -13.14 44.76 16.46
CA ARG A 623 -12.38 43.82 15.63
C ARG A 623 -11.82 44.56 14.40
N CYS A 624 -10.50 44.61 14.30
CA CYS A 624 -9.79 45.15 13.15
C CYS A 624 -9.73 44.08 12.04
N PRO A 625 -10.08 44.40 10.78
CA PRO A 625 -9.90 43.47 9.67
C PRO A 625 -8.42 43.09 9.48
N ILE A 626 -8.11 41.79 9.45
CA ILE A 626 -6.76 41.25 9.19
C ILE A 626 -6.81 40.37 7.94
N ILE A 627 -6.06 40.77 6.90
CA ILE A 627 -6.00 40.07 5.61
C ILE A 627 -4.61 39.44 5.46
N ALA A 628 -4.58 38.13 5.28
CA ALA A 628 -3.35 37.40 4.98
C ALA A 628 -2.80 37.81 3.63
N ILE A 629 -1.47 37.91 3.52
CA ILE A 629 -0.73 37.91 2.28
C ILE A 629 0.05 36.60 2.25
N SER A 630 -0.17 35.79 1.21
CA SER A 630 0.40 34.43 1.14
C SER A 630 0.79 34.01 -0.26
N ALA A 631 1.86 33.22 -0.39
CA ALA A 631 2.23 32.54 -1.63
C ALA A 631 1.38 31.27 -1.89
N LEU A 632 0.75 30.71 -0.86
CA LEU A 632 -0.12 29.53 -0.94
C LEU A 632 -1.54 29.94 -1.34
N THR A 633 -2.10 29.30 -2.35
CA THR A 633 -3.47 29.54 -2.84
C THR A 633 -4.33 28.28 -2.71
N GLY A 634 -5.61 28.43 -2.39
CA GLY A 634 -6.56 27.31 -2.28
C GLY A 634 -7.42 27.33 -1.02
N GLU A 635 -8.50 26.54 -1.05
CA GLU A 635 -9.55 26.52 -0.02
C GLU A 635 -9.03 26.07 1.36
N GLN A 636 -8.11 25.10 1.39
CA GLN A 636 -7.48 24.64 2.64
C GLN A 636 -6.62 25.73 3.31
N HIS A 637 -5.96 26.57 2.52
CA HIS A 637 -5.17 27.67 3.04
C HIS A 637 -6.08 28.78 3.60
N LEU A 638 -7.14 29.14 2.87
CA LEU A 638 -8.13 30.10 3.35
C LEU A 638 -8.81 29.62 4.66
N GLN A 639 -9.15 28.33 4.77
CA GLN A 639 -9.69 27.75 6.01
C GLN A 639 -8.71 27.88 7.19
N ARG A 640 -7.41 27.69 6.96
CA ARG A 640 -6.38 27.89 7.99
C ARG A 640 -6.28 29.36 8.41
N CYS A 641 -6.32 30.29 7.45
CA CYS A 641 -6.34 31.73 7.74
C CYS A 641 -7.55 32.12 8.60
N LEU A 642 -8.75 31.66 8.22
CA LEU A 642 -9.98 31.92 8.96
C LEU A 642 -9.95 31.29 10.37
N ALA A 643 -9.41 30.07 10.50
CA ALA A 643 -9.28 29.39 11.79
C ALA A 643 -8.31 30.11 12.75
N ALA A 644 -7.26 30.74 12.22
CA ALA A 644 -6.35 31.59 13.00
C ALA A 644 -6.97 32.95 13.38
N GLY A 645 -8.14 33.30 12.83
CA GLY A 645 -8.85 34.54 13.12
C GLY A 645 -8.62 35.68 12.11
N MET A 646 -8.01 35.39 10.96
CA MET A 646 -7.94 36.33 9.82
C MET A 646 -9.32 36.43 9.15
N ASP A 647 -9.57 37.52 8.43
CA ASP A 647 -10.86 37.82 7.80
C ASP A 647 -10.84 37.58 6.27
N GLY A 648 -9.64 37.47 5.68
CA GLY A 648 -9.46 37.16 4.25
C GLY A 648 -8.01 36.84 3.90
N ALA A 649 -7.76 36.54 2.63
CA ALA A 649 -6.43 36.27 2.10
C ALA A 649 -6.22 36.87 0.70
N LEU A 650 -5.02 37.38 0.46
CA LEU A 650 -4.50 37.90 -0.79
C LEU A 650 -3.31 37.04 -1.24
N SER A 651 -3.30 36.65 -2.50
CA SER A 651 -2.21 35.87 -3.09
C SER A 651 -1.07 36.77 -3.56
N LYS A 652 0.18 36.44 -3.20
CA LYS A 652 1.37 37.05 -3.83
C LYS A 652 1.47 36.56 -5.30
N PRO A 653 1.76 37.42 -6.30
CA PRO A 653 2.02 38.85 -6.22
C PRO A 653 0.74 39.68 -6.10
N ILE A 654 0.75 40.67 -5.21
CA ILE A 654 -0.40 41.53 -4.93
C ILE A 654 -0.60 42.51 -6.09
N ARG A 655 -1.71 42.37 -6.81
CA ARG A 655 -2.08 43.29 -7.90
C ARG A 655 -2.81 44.51 -7.33
N LEU A 656 -2.57 45.67 -7.96
CA LEU A 656 -3.18 46.95 -7.57
C LEU A 656 -4.71 46.90 -7.45
N GLY A 657 -5.40 46.25 -8.38
CA GLY A 657 -6.86 46.11 -8.32
C GLY A 657 -7.35 45.21 -7.17
N GLN A 658 -6.61 44.13 -6.86
CA GLN A 658 -6.98 43.25 -5.74
C GLN A 658 -6.78 43.97 -4.40
N LEU A 659 -5.74 44.78 -4.30
CA LEU A 659 -5.48 45.59 -3.11
C LEU A 659 -6.55 46.67 -2.95
N SER A 660 -6.97 47.35 -4.03
CA SER A 660 -8.06 48.33 -3.93
C SER A 660 -9.37 47.68 -3.49
N ASP A 661 -9.73 46.54 -4.10
CA ASP A 661 -10.98 45.84 -3.77
C ASP A 661 -11.03 45.44 -2.29
N VAL A 662 -9.91 44.95 -1.74
CA VAL A 662 -9.81 44.59 -0.32
C VAL A 662 -9.93 45.82 0.58
N ILE A 663 -9.27 46.93 0.25
CA ILE A 663 -9.35 48.15 1.06
C ILE A 663 -10.78 48.72 1.01
N GLU A 664 -11.41 48.79 -0.16
CA GLU A 664 -12.77 49.28 -0.32
C GLU A 664 -13.79 48.40 0.43
N GLN A 665 -13.66 47.07 0.29
CA GLN A 665 -14.54 46.10 0.91
C GLN A 665 -14.46 46.15 2.45
N TRP A 666 -13.24 46.13 3.01
CA TRP A 666 -13.04 45.97 4.45
C TRP A 666 -13.02 47.27 5.22
N CYS A 667 -12.70 48.39 4.57
CA CYS A 667 -12.72 49.72 5.20
C CYS A 667 -14.00 50.50 4.89
N GLY A 668 -14.86 50.03 3.98
CA GLY A 668 -16.13 50.67 3.63
C GLY A 668 -15.96 52.04 2.95
N VAL A 669 -14.86 52.21 2.21
CA VAL A 669 -14.50 53.44 1.51
C VAL A 669 -14.56 53.23 -0.01
N THR A 670 -14.66 54.31 -0.77
CA THR A 670 -14.38 54.29 -2.22
C THR A 670 -13.05 54.99 -2.44
N LEU A 671 -12.08 54.27 -3.00
CA LEU A 671 -10.75 54.81 -3.22
C LEU A 671 -10.75 55.74 -4.44
N ALA A 672 -9.95 56.80 -4.37
CA ALA A 672 -9.73 57.66 -5.53
C ALA A 672 -8.88 56.93 -6.58
N ALA A 673 -9.04 57.27 -7.85
CA ALA A 673 -8.18 56.74 -8.92
C ALA A 673 -6.70 56.98 -8.56
N PRO A 674 -5.82 55.98 -8.76
CA PRO A 674 -4.45 56.03 -8.28
C PRO A 674 -3.69 57.26 -8.79
N ARG A 675 -3.08 58.03 -7.88
CA ARG A 675 -2.28 59.21 -8.24
C ARG A 675 -0.91 58.76 -8.75
N ALA A 676 -0.73 58.78 -10.06
CA ALA A 676 0.50 58.33 -10.75
C ALA A 676 1.82 58.96 -10.23
N SER A 677 1.78 60.14 -9.61
CA SER A 677 2.98 60.82 -9.09
C SER A 677 3.50 60.28 -7.74
N LEU A 678 2.72 59.47 -7.02
CA LEU A 678 3.05 58.95 -5.68
C LEU A 678 3.45 57.47 -5.67
N MET A 679 3.46 56.80 -6.83
CA MET A 679 3.64 55.35 -6.95
C MET A 679 5.04 54.91 -7.38
N ALA A 680 5.98 55.84 -7.57
CA ALA A 680 7.38 55.51 -7.80
C ALA A 680 8.07 55.32 -6.44
N PRO A 681 8.57 54.12 -6.09
CA PRO A 681 9.35 53.95 -4.87
C PRO A 681 10.64 54.77 -5.01
N THR A 682 10.79 55.84 -4.23
CA THR A 682 12.09 56.46 -4.01
C THR A 682 12.89 55.55 -3.09
N LEU A 683 13.54 54.55 -3.67
CA LEU A 683 14.44 53.64 -2.98
C LEU A 683 15.63 54.44 -2.42
N ASP A 684 15.71 54.59 -1.10
CA ASP A 684 16.87 55.18 -0.43
C ASP A 684 18.04 54.18 -0.48
N GLN A 685 18.96 54.40 -1.43
CA GLN A 685 20.14 53.58 -1.65
C GLN A 685 20.97 53.38 -0.37
N ALA A 686 21.02 54.37 0.52
CA ALA A 686 21.80 54.30 1.76
C ALA A 686 21.10 53.46 2.85
N ALA A 687 19.76 53.40 2.85
CA ALA A 687 19.01 52.47 3.70
C ALA A 687 19.21 51.02 3.24
N ILE A 688 19.10 50.80 1.92
CA ILE A 688 19.32 49.49 1.28
C ILE A 688 20.71 48.95 1.59
N ASN A 689 21.76 49.77 1.43
CA ASN A 689 23.13 49.34 1.69
C ASN A 689 23.34 48.92 3.16
N ARG A 690 22.77 49.66 4.12
CA ARG A 690 22.89 49.35 5.56
C ARG A 690 22.19 48.06 5.93
N GLU A 691 21.01 47.79 5.36
CA GLU A 691 20.26 46.57 5.61
C GLU A 691 20.94 45.35 4.99
N MET A 692 21.41 45.48 3.75
CA MET A 692 22.19 44.42 3.10
C MET A 692 23.47 44.11 3.88
N ALA A 693 24.14 45.12 4.45
CA ALA A 693 25.29 44.91 5.33
C ALA A 693 24.92 44.16 6.63
N ALA A 694 23.78 44.50 7.23
CA ALA A 694 23.28 43.84 8.44
C ALA A 694 22.91 42.37 8.18
N ASP A 695 22.30 42.08 7.03
CA ASP A 695 21.95 40.73 6.61
C ASP A 695 23.19 39.90 6.29
N LEU A 696 24.18 40.49 5.61
CA LEU A 696 25.47 39.83 5.38
C LEU A 696 26.19 39.50 6.70
N GLY A 697 26.14 40.42 7.67
CA GLY A 697 26.66 40.22 9.02
C GLY A 697 25.92 39.14 9.81
N SER A 698 24.60 39.06 9.63
CA SER A 698 23.75 38.03 10.25
C SER A 698 24.03 36.65 9.67
N LEU A 699 24.25 36.56 8.35
CA LEU A 699 24.65 35.32 7.68
C LEU A 699 26.01 34.83 8.19
N LEU A 700 27.01 35.72 8.26
CA LEU A 700 28.33 35.41 8.82
C LEU A 700 28.24 34.87 10.25
N ARG A 701 27.40 35.49 11.09
CA ARG A 701 27.19 35.07 12.47
C ARG A 701 26.51 33.71 12.56
N ALA A 702 25.45 33.48 11.78
CA ALA A 702 24.76 32.19 11.75
C ALA A 702 25.69 31.06 11.31
N MET A 703 26.53 31.30 10.31
CA MET A 703 27.52 30.33 9.85
C MET A 703 28.63 30.07 10.89
N ALA A 704 29.09 31.11 11.60
CA ALA A 704 30.08 30.96 12.67
C ALA A 704 29.56 30.16 13.89
N LEU A 705 28.25 30.27 14.18
CA LEU A 705 27.57 29.52 15.23
C LEU A 705 27.10 28.12 14.77
N CYS A 706 27.34 27.77 13.51
CA CYS A 706 26.80 26.55 12.87
C CYS A 706 25.27 26.43 12.95
N ASP A 707 24.56 27.56 12.94
CA ASP A 707 23.10 27.64 12.95
C ASP A 707 22.56 27.58 11.52
N ARG A 708 22.35 26.35 11.03
CA ARG A 708 21.93 26.09 9.63
C ARG A 708 20.54 26.68 9.31
N PRO A 709 19.49 26.51 10.14
CA PRO A 709 18.18 27.11 9.88
C PRO A 709 18.24 28.62 9.71
N SER A 710 18.91 29.35 10.62
CA SER A 710 19.04 30.80 10.51
C SER A 710 19.89 31.21 9.30
N ALA A 711 20.96 30.46 8.96
CA ALA A 711 21.78 30.75 7.79
C ALA A 711 20.98 30.58 6.47
N ILE A 712 20.14 29.55 6.36
CA ILE A 712 19.27 29.35 5.18
C ILE A 712 18.29 30.52 5.06
N HIS A 713 17.66 30.91 6.16
CA HIS A 713 16.69 32.00 6.17
C HIS A 713 17.32 33.33 5.73
N VAL A 714 18.49 33.69 6.28
CA VAL A 714 19.18 34.94 5.91
C VAL A 714 19.70 34.90 4.47
N ALA A 715 20.20 33.74 3.99
CA ALA A 715 20.63 33.58 2.60
C ALA A 715 19.45 33.74 1.61
N HIS A 716 18.28 33.19 1.95
CA HIS A 716 17.05 33.35 1.17
C HIS A 716 16.61 34.82 1.10
N ARG A 717 16.65 35.53 2.24
CA ARG A 717 16.31 36.95 2.31
C ARG A 717 17.26 37.83 1.49
N LEU A 718 18.57 37.58 1.58
CA LEU A 718 19.59 38.25 0.76
C LEU A 718 19.38 38.01 -0.74
N HIS A 719 18.97 36.79 -1.12
CA HIS A 719 18.65 36.48 -2.51
C HIS A 719 17.45 37.29 -3.01
N GLY A 720 16.34 37.30 -2.24
CA GLY A 720 15.15 38.07 -2.57
C GLY A 720 15.40 39.57 -2.67
N ALA A 721 16.10 40.15 -1.68
CA ALA A 721 16.45 41.57 -1.69
C ALA A 721 17.32 41.94 -2.90
N ALA A 722 18.36 41.15 -3.19
CA ALA A 722 19.27 41.41 -4.31
C ALA A 722 18.58 41.31 -5.69
N LEU A 723 17.56 40.45 -5.85
CA LEU A 723 16.78 40.37 -7.08
C LEU A 723 15.95 41.64 -7.31
N ILE A 724 15.39 42.22 -6.26
CA ILE A 724 14.48 43.37 -6.39
C ILE A 724 15.26 44.67 -6.60
N ILE A 725 16.47 44.77 -6.06
CA ILE A 725 17.38 45.92 -6.25
C ILE A 725 18.18 45.80 -7.57
N GLU A 726 17.95 44.75 -8.37
CA GLU A 726 18.65 44.46 -9.62
C GLU A 726 20.18 44.29 -9.45
N TRP A 727 20.61 43.57 -8.40
CA TRP A 727 22.00 43.21 -8.14
C TRP A 727 22.26 41.72 -8.48
N PRO A 728 22.32 41.35 -9.78
CA PRO A 728 22.25 39.97 -10.24
C PRO A 728 23.41 39.10 -9.72
N ALA A 729 24.61 39.66 -9.62
CA ALA A 729 25.77 38.94 -9.12
C ALA A 729 25.63 38.57 -7.63
N LEU A 730 25.07 39.46 -6.83
CA LEU A 730 24.81 39.20 -5.41
C LEU A 730 23.66 38.22 -5.23
N ALA A 731 22.58 38.37 -6.02
CA ALA A 731 21.45 37.45 -6.01
C ALA A 731 21.88 36.01 -6.34
N GLN A 732 22.73 35.83 -7.34
CA GLN A 732 23.24 34.51 -7.73
C GLN A 732 24.12 33.88 -6.65
N ALA A 733 24.99 34.67 -6.01
CA ALA A 733 25.84 34.19 -4.91
C ALA A 733 25.01 33.83 -3.66
N ALA A 734 23.95 34.57 -3.37
CA ALA A 734 23.03 34.28 -2.26
C ALA A 734 22.22 33.00 -2.50
N ALA A 735 21.68 32.81 -3.71
CA ALA A 735 21.01 31.56 -4.10
C ALA A 735 21.94 30.35 -4.01
N HIS A 736 23.20 30.53 -4.45
CA HIS A 736 24.19 29.45 -4.35
C HIS A 736 24.48 29.08 -2.89
N MET A 737 24.62 30.07 -2.01
CA MET A 737 24.78 29.84 -0.57
C MET A 737 23.59 29.11 0.04
N GLU A 738 22.37 29.54 -0.29
CA GLU A 738 21.14 28.91 0.22
C GLU A 738 21.09 27.42 -0.18
N ASN A 739 21.38 27.11 -1.45
CA ASN A 739 21.40 25.74 -1.95
C ASN A 739 22.45 24.87 -1.25
N LEU A 740 23.65 25.41 -1.02
CA LEU A 740 24.71 24.71 -0.28
C LEU A 740 24.30 24.42 1.17
N LEU A 741 23.62 25.36 1.82
CA LEU A 741 23.15 25.18 3.19
C LEU A 741 22.01 24.14 3.28
N ARG A 742 21.12 24.09 2.27
CA ARG A 742 20.04 23.10 2.16
C ARG A 742 20.52 21.69 1.78
N ALA A 743 21.66 21.56 1.11
CA ALA A 743 22.26 20.28 0.76
C ALA A 743 22.86 19.52 1.97
N GLU A 744 22.81 20.12 3.17
CA GLU A 744 23.29 19.57 4.44
C GLU A 744 24.78 19.16 4.50
N GLU A 745 25.60 19.65 3.56
CA GLU A 745 27.03 19.34 3.52
C GLU A 745 27.77 19.77 4.80
N GLY A 746 28.85 19.09 5.16
CA GLY A 746 29.59 19.38 6.39
C GLY A 746 30.15 20.81 6.40
N TRP A 747 30.06 21.52 7.53
CA TRP A 747 30.52 22.91 7.70
C TRP A 747 32.00 23.15 7.36
N GLY A 748 32.82 22.09 7.28
CA GLY A 748 34.21 22.15 6.84
C GLY A 748 34.40 22.22 5.32
N ASN A 749 33.34 22.28 4.52
CA ASN A 749 33.46 22.38 3.07
C ASN A 749 34.04 23.76 2.67
N PRO A 750 35.21 23.81 1.98
CA PRO A 750 35.81 25.08 1.54
C PRO A 750 34.92 25.91 0.62
N VAL A 751 33.92 25.29 -0.01
CA VAL A 751 32.95 25.98 -0.88
C VAL A 751 32.15 27.04 -0.11
N TYR A 752 31.83 26.81 1.17
CA TYR A 752 31.13 27.82 1.99
C TYR A 752 31.94 29.11 2.14
N VAL A 753 33.25 28.99 2.33
CA VAL A 753 34.15 30.15 2.47
C VAL A 753 34.27 30.90 1.14
N HIS A 754 34.39 30.18 0.02
CA HIS A 754 34.42 30.79 -1.30
C HIS A 754 33.14 31.54 -1.65
N THR A 755 31.97 30.96 -1.36
CA THR A 755 30.68 31.59 -1.65
C THR A 755 30.41 32.79 -0.74
N LEU A 756 30.83 32.73 0.53
CA LEU A 756 30.81 33.88 1.46
C LEU A 756 31.69 35.04 0.95
N GLN A 757 32.91 34.74 0.49
CA GLN A 757 33.80 35.75 -0.07
C GLN A 757 33.20 36.40 -1.32
N ALA A 758 32.60 35.60 -2.21
CA ALA A 758 31.91 36.11 -3.40
C ALA A 758 30.74 37.03 -3.03
N LEU A 759 29.91 36.65 -2.06
CA LEU A 759 28.81 37.47 -1.52
C LEU A 759 29.30 38.84 -1.04
N VAL A 760 30.35 38.88 -0.22
CA VAL A 760 30.93 40.13 0.28
C VAL A 760 31.53 40.98 -0.85
N GLN A 761 32.19 40.36 -1.82
CA GLN A 761 32.79 41.06 -2.95
C GLN A 761 31.72 41.67 -3.87
N HIS A 762 30.65 40.93 -4.17
CA HIS A 762 29.55 41.42 -5.00
C HIS A 762 28.76 42.54 -4.31
N TRP A 763 28.55 42.44 -2.99
CA TRP A 763 27.92 43.51 -2.22
C TRP A 763 28.78 44.79 -2.22
N ARG A 764 30.11 44.68 -2.02
CA ARG A 764 31.04 45.82 -2.09
C ARG A 764 31.07 46.47 -3.48
N ALA A 765 31.07 45.67 -4.53
CA ALA A 765 31.07 46.18 -5.90
C ALA A 765 29.78 46.93 -6.25
N ALA A 766 28.65 46.53 -5.66
CA ALA A 766 27.34 47.11 -5.94
C ALA A 766 26.98 48.31 -5.04
N SER A 767 27.59 48.42 -3.85
CA SER A 767 27.32 49.47 -2.85
C SER A 767 28.14 50.76 -3.01
N GLU A 768 29.15 50.79 -3.89
CA GLU A 768 30.12 51.90 -4.07
C GLU A 768 30.87 52.33 -2.78
N GLU A 769 30.87 51.53 -1.70
CA GLU A 769 31.59 51.86 -0.46
C GLU A 769 33.11 51.58 -0.55
N THR A 770 33.92 52.56 -0.14
CA THR A 770 35.37 52.41 0.10
C THR A 770 35.62 51.68 1.42
N PRO A 771 36.77 51.00 1.61
CA PRO A 771 36.90 49.90 2.57
C PRO A 771 36.73 50.37 4.03
N LEU A 772 35.62 49.98 4.68
CA LEU A 772 35.50 49.97 6.13
C LEU A 772 36.01 48.63 6.69
N ASP A 773 36.88 48.72 7.69
CA ASP A 773 37.47 47.63 8.46
C ASP A 773 36.41 46.76 9.17
N MET A 774 35.85 45.78 8.46
CA MET A 774 35.01 44.73 9.08
C MET A 774 35.82 43.71 9.90
N LEU A 775 37.16 43.76 9.86
CA LEU A 775 38.03 42.88 10.66
C LEU A 775 38.11 43.27 12.15
N ALA A 776 37.55 44.43 12.56
CA ALA A 776 37.63 44.88 13.95
C ALA A 776 36.59 44.25 14.90
N MET A 777 35.58 43.49 14.40
CA MET A 777 34.55 42.87 15.26
C MET A 777 34.78 41.37 15.54
N VAL A 778 35.90 40.79 15.11
CA VAL A 778 36.26 39.36 15.35
C VAL A 778 37.49 39.27 16.25
N ALA A 779 37.48 39.95 17.40
CA ALA A 779 38.44 39.67 18.46
C ALA A 779 37.89 38.54 19.36
N PRO A 780 38.56 37.38 19.48
CA PRO A 780 38.15 36.35 20.41
C PRO A 780 38.39 36.83 21.86
N PRO A 781 37.55 36.46 22.84
CA PRO A 781 37.83 36.76 24.24
C PRO A 781 39.12 36.03 24.68
N PRO A 782 39.91 36.63 25.59
CA PRO A 782 41.17 36.04 26.02
C PRO A 782 40.92 34.71 26.73
N MET A 783 41.57 33.66 26.24
CA MET A 783 41.63 32.38 26.95
C MET A 783 42.26 32.61 28.32
N THR A 784 41.46 32.43 29.37
CA THR A 784 41.97 32.23 30.73
C THR A 784 41.88 30.74 31.02
N GLN A 785 43.04 30.09 31.02
CA GLN A 785 43.31 28.83 31.71
C GLN A 785 44.58 29.07 32.56
N PRO A 786 44.70 28.38 33.70
CA PRO A 786 44.93 26.94 33.73
C PRO A 786 43.71 26.10 34.11
#